data_AF-A0A1M2V684-F1
#
_entry.id   AF-A0A1M2V684-F1
#
_cell.length_a   1.000
_cell.length_b   1.000
_cell.length_c   1.000
_cell.angle_alpha   90.00
_cell.angle_beta   90.00
_cell.angle_gamma   90.00
#
_symmetry.space_group_name_H-M   'P 1'
#
loop_
_entity.id
_entity.type
_entity.pdbx_description
1 polymer ?
#
loop_
_entity_poly.entity_id
_entity_poly.type
_entity_poly.pdbx_seq_one_letter_code
_entity_poly.pdbx_strand_id
1 'polypeptide(L)'
;MAYTYEAKDMPFRRLGPSGLRVPVFSLGAWLTYGETVHGDPVKDIIKTALDNGINMFDTAEGYASGKAELEMGRVFKELDVKRSDLVITTKIFWGGRGPNDMGLSRKHIVEGTKKCLERLQMDYVDVIFAHRPDHSVPMEEIVRAFNFVIDQGWAFYWATSEWTARDIEEAYHVSAKLGLVAPIAEQCQHHMFHRERPEKEYAPLYQNYSIGTTVFSPLASGLLTGKYNDGIPEDSRYATHSEFFKQSIAKLKSEEGQKQLKSVKELAEFAEKELGCKINHLALAWLAVNPNTSTVILGASKPEQVVDNLKALEVIPKLTPEVLEKIEKILDNKPSPFVVLAASICTKGGKPIVSRQFRDMSRARIESLLASFPKLIPTNTQHTSVETTDVRYVYQPLEDLYIILITNKASNILQDIDTLHLFARVVSDLCRSAEQREIVKNEFELLFAFDEIVSLGYREPVNLMQVRNVLEMESHEEKIQEIIARNKEAEAKEELKRRAKQLEMQRREQQRRAAAGAPSGGGYLGGGISGYAPVAQREYTPPAAIRTNSPAPSSLRAPAFKGSGMKLGGKRTQQSALLDALGGEALLSEDMSAPGTPAVSHTPEPVASAPKNDRGSLPPVEAQSVHVIVKEFINLELMREGGLTNLELRGDMNLQISDPDLARLKLTLAPAPASYGPELQFKQHPQVAKFAANRDRVVALKDASRSFPVGQPLAVLKWRYSGKDETYVPLSINCWPTPSNDGTCDVNIEYELEAEHVSLHDVVISIPLPDGSYPTVSSHTGEWSLNPSSHSLDWSVPLVNAEERSGSLEFSVGGDDPGVFFPVSVSFVGEGSIAGVHLASVARIDNGEDVTFSEDATVAVENYTVV
;
A
#
# COMPACT_ATOMS: atom_id res chain seq x y z
N MET A 1 -57.01 6.71 -1.97
CA MET A 1 -56.99 6.18 -0.60
C MET A 1 -55.54 6.10 -0.19
N ALA A 2 -55.20 6.58 1.00
CA ALA A 2 -53.84 6.48 1.53
C ALA A 2 -53.43 5.00 1.62
N TYR A 3 -52.20 4.68 1.21
CA TYR A 3 -51.68 3.32 1.36
C TYR A 3 -51.48 3.01 2.84
N THR A 4 -52.00 1.88 3.30
CA THR A 4 -51.81 1.41 4.68
C THR A 4 -50.81 0.27 4.67
N TYR A 5 -49.68 0.47 5.34
CA TYR A 5 -48.62 -0.54 5.40
C TYR A 5 -48.95 -1.65 6.41
N GLU A 6 -48.68 -2.89 6.03
CA GLU A 6 -48.78 -4.08 6.89
C GLU A 6 -47.51 -4.93 6.76
N ALA A 7 -46.94 -5.35 7.89
CA ALA A 7 -45.70 -6.13 7.92
C ALA A 7 -45.84 -7.56 7.35
N LYS A 8 -47.06 -8.11 7.33
CA LYS A 8 -47.35 -9.50 6.92
C LYS A 8 -46.42 -10.50 7.62
N ASP A 9 -45.86 -11.46 6.89
CA ASP A 9 -44.93 -12.48 7.39
C ASP A 9 -43.45 -12.02 7.35
N MET A 10 -43.17 -10.76 7.01
CA MET A 10 -41.81 -10.24 6.93
C MET A 10 -41.16 -10.17 8.32
N PRO A 11 -40.04 -10.87 8.56
CA PRO A 11 -39.33 -10.76 9.82
C PRO A 11 -38.60 -9.41 9.93
N PHE A 12 -38.56 -8.85 11.15
CA PHE A 12 -37.88 -7.59 11.45
C PHE A 12 -36.70 -7.80 12.38
N ARG A 13 -35.59 -7.08 12.13
CA ARG A 13 -34.36 -7.08 12.93
C ARG A 13 -33.98 -5.68 13.34
N ARG A 14 -33.16 -5.54 14.38
CA ARG A 14 -32.54 -4.25 14.70
C ARG A 14 -31.47 -3.92 13.67
N LEU A 15 -31.33 -2.64 13.34
CA LEU A 15 -30.21 -2.16 12.55
C LEU A 15 -29.02 -1.87 13.49
N GLY A 16 -28.12 -2.85 13.60
CA GLY A 16 -26.99 -2.81 14.54
C GLY A 16 -27.40 -2.54 15.99
N PRO A 17 -26.70 -1.66 16.74
CA PRO A 17 -27.00 -1.38 18.14
C PRO A 17 -28.22 -0.48 18.33
N SER A 18 -28.84 0.01 17.26
CA SER A 18 -29.93 0.98 17.33
C SER A 18 -31.28 0.33 17.73
N GLY A 19 -32.24 1.19 18.10
CA GLY A 19 -33.64 0.80 18.30
C GLY A 19 -34.43 0.67 16.99
N LEU A 20 -33.86 1.10 15.86
CA LEU A 20 -34.52 1.07 14.55
C LEU A 20 -34.68 -0.38 14.08
N ARG A 21 -35.89 -0.76 13.69
CA ARG A 21 -36.19 -2.08 13.15
C ARG A 21 -36.34 -2.02 11.64
N VAL A 22 -35.69 -2.96 10.95
CA VAL A 22 -35.68 -3.08 9.50
C VAL A 22 -36.16 -4.47 9.08
N PRO A 23 -36.82 -4.60 7.92
CA PRO A 23 -37.22 -5.90 7.40
C PRO A 23 -35.99 -6.69 6.95
N VAL A 24 -36.03 -8.02 7.09
CA VAL A 24 -34.93 -8.91 6.67
C VAL A 24 -34.58 -8.72 5.19
N PHE A 25 -35.57 -8.37 4.36
CA PHE A 25 -35.36 -7.97 2.97
C PHE A 25 -35.77 -6.51 2.75
N SER A 26 -34.88 -5.73 2.15
CA SER A 26 -35.09 -4.34 1.73
C SER A 26 -35.00 -4.21 0.21
N LEU A 27 -35.35 -3.05 -0.34
CA LEU A 27 -35.33 -2.83 -1.80
C LEU A 27 -34.38 -1.68 -2.18
N GLY A 28 -33.45 -1.94 -3.09
CA GLY A 28 -32.45 -0.97 -3.55
C GLY A 28 -32.71 -0.44 -4.96
N ALA A 29 -32.43 0.84 -5.17
CA ALA A 29 -32.70 1.55 -6.44
C ALA A 29 -31.57 1.47 -7.49
N TRP A 30 -30.32 1.21 -7.06
CA TRP A 30 -29.04 1.30 -7.82
C TRP A 30 -29.11 1.57 -9.33
N LEU A 31 -28.92 0.55 -10.19
CA LEU A 31 -28.95 0.66 -11.67
C LEU A 31 -30.37 0.55 -12.25
N THR A 32 -31.39 0.52 -11.39
CA THR A 32 -32.74 0.16 -11.80
C THR A 32 -33.60 1.40 -11.96
N TYR A 33 -33.78 2.18 -10.91
CA TYR A 33 -34.72 3.30 -10.92
C TYR A 33 -34.07 4.56 -11.47
N GLY A 34 -34.72 5.19 -12.44
CA GLY A 34 -34.20 6.40 -13.09
C GLY A 34 -33.10 6.14 -14.13
N GLU A 35 -32.78 4.87 -14.40
CA GLU A 35 -31.85 4.44 -15.46
C GLU A 35 -32.47 3.43 -16.42
N THR A 36 -32.77 2.21 -15.95
CA THR A 36 -33.39 1.16 -16.79
C THR A 36 -34.91 1.09 -16.66
N VAL A 37 -35.45 1.49 -15.51
CA VAL A 37 -36.88 1.46 -15.20
C VAL A 37 -37.32 2.87 -14.77
N HIS A 38 -38.40 3.38 -15.38
CA HIS A 38 -38.94 4.72 -15.16
C HIS A 38 -40.45 4.68 -15.16
N GLY A 39 -41.10 5.58 -14.42
CA GLY A 39 -42.55 5.76 -14.48
C GLY A 39 -43.33 4.68 -13.72
N ASP A 40 -44.45 4.23 -14.29
CA ASP A 40 -45.36 3.29 -13.63
C ASP A 40 -44.73 1.94 -13.25
N PRO A 41 -43.80 1.36 -14.02
CA PRO A 41 -43.08 0.16 -13.57
C PRO A 41 -42.35 0.31 -12.22
N VAL A 42 -41.80 1.49 -11.91
CA VAL A 42 -41.17 1.74 -10.60
C VAL A 42 -42.23 1.71 -9.49
N LYS A 43 -43.40 2.30 -9.77
CA LYS A 43 -44.55 2.29 -8.86
C LYS A 43 -45.05 0.88 -8.58
N ASP A 44 -45.17 0.04 -9.60
CA ASP A 44 -45.63 -1.33 -9.46
C ASP A 44 -44.65 -2.15 -8.59
N ILE A 45 -43.34 -1.96 -8.78
CA ILE A 45 -42.33 -2.67 -7.99
C ILE A 45 -42.35 -2.22 -6.52
N ILE A 46 -42.36 -0.90 -6.25
CA ILE A 46 -42.41 -0.36 -4.89
C ILE A 46 -43.71 -0.76 -4.19
N LYS A 47 -44.85 -0.67 -4.88
CA LYS A 47 -46.14 -1.14 -4.36
C LYS A 47 -46.09 -2.62 -4.03
N THR A 48 -45.53 -3.45 -4.90
CA THR A 48 -45.38 -4.89 -4.65
C THR A 48 -44.48 -5.17 -3.45
N ALA A 49 -43.42 -4.39 -3.26
CA ALA A 49 -42.55 -4.52 -2.09
C ALA A 49 -43.30 -4.18 -0.78
N LEU A 50 -44.02 -3.05 -0.76
CA LEU A 50 -44.89 -2.66 0.37
C LEU A 50 -45.96 -3.73 0.65
N ASP A 51 -46.61 -4.22 -0.41
CA ASP A 51 -47.62 -5.27 -0.35
C ASP A 51 -47.06 -6.60 0.15
N ASN A 52 -45.75 -6.76 0.30
CA ASN A 52 -45.14 -7.97 0.86
C ASN A 52 -44.30 -7.68 2.11
N GLY A 53 -44.60 -6.57 2.81
CA GLY A 53 -44.00 -6.25 4.11
C GLY A 53 -42.63 -5.56 4.03
N ILE A 54 -42.10 -5.27 2.84
CA ILE A 54 -40.87 -4.48 2.70
C ILE A 54 -41.22 -3.00 2.85
N ASN A 55 -40.71 -2.36 3.89
CA ASN A 55 -40.84 -0.91 4.09
C ASN A 55 -39.49 -0.15 4.10
N MET A 56 -38.38 -0.86 3.93
CA MET A 56 -37.06 -0.25 3.85
C MET A 56 -36.61 -0.11 2.39
N PHE A 57 -36.30 1.12 1.99
CA PHE A 57 -35.87 1.45 0.63
C PHE A 57 -34.54 2.20 0.63
N ASP A 58 -33.61 1.70 -0.18
CA ASP A 58 -32.23 2.15 -0.24
C ASP A 58 -31.91 2.83 -1.58
N THR A 59 -31.30 4.01 -1.51
CA THR A 59 -30.90 4.83 -2.66
C THR A 59 -29.56 5.53 -2.40
N ALA A 60 -29.12 6.40 -3.31
CA ALA A 60 -27.96 7.26 -3.14
C ALA A 60 -28.03 8.46 -4.10
N GLU A 61 -27.36 9.55 -3.75
CA GLU A 61 -27.34 10.75 -4.62
C GLU A 61 -26.74 10.48 -6.00
N GLY A 62 -25.80 9.52 -6.09
CA GLY A 62 -25.12 9.16 -7.34
C GLY A 62 -25.93 8.23 -8.25
N TYR A 63 -26.99 7.58 -7.73
CA TYR A 63 -27.76 6.61 -8.50
C TYR A 63 -28.55 7.30 -9.61
N ALA A 64 -28.23 6.95 -10.86
CA ALA A 64 -28.73 7.63 -12.05
C ALA A 64 -28.62 9.16 -11.99
N SER A 65 -27.56 9.69 -11.35
CA SER A 65 -27.37 11.13 -11.08
C SER A 65 -28.56 11.78 -10.33
N GLY A 66 -29.08 11.09 -9.31
CA GLY A 66 -30.18 11.55 -8.45
C GLY A 66 -31.59 11.23 -8.97
N LYS A 67 -31.73 10.64 -10.17
CA LYS A 67 -33.04 10.29 -10.72
C LYS A 67 -33.75 9.19 -9.92
N ALA A 68 -32.99 8.28 -9.30
CA ALA A 68 -33.54 7.25 -8.43
C ALA A 68 -34.35 7.86 -7.26
N GLU A 69 -33.79 8.89 -6.61
CA GLU A 69 -34.43 9.62 -5.51
C GLU A 69 -35.69 10.35 -5.98
N LEU A 70 -35.66 10.96 -7.17
CA LEU A 70 -36.83 11.62 -7.76
C LEU A 70 -37.97 10.64 -8.04
N GLU A 71 -37.67 9.48 -8.63
CA GLU A 71 -38.66 8.44 -8.93
C GLU A 71 -39.26 7.86 -7.64
N MET A 72 -38.44 7.55 -6.65
CA MET A 72 -38.91 7.05 -5.35
C MET A 72 -39.81 8.09 -4.64
N GLY A 73 -39.37 9.35 -4.58
CA GLY A 73 -40.15 10.44 -3.98
C GLY A 73 -41.51 10.64 -4.67
N ARG A 74 -41.53 10.59 -6.02
CA ARG A 74 -42.76 10.62 -6.82
C ARG A 74 -43.68 9.46 -6.44
N VAL A 75 -43.16 8.23 -6.42
CA VAL A 75 -43.95 7.03 -6.16
C VAL A 75 -44.54 7.02 -4.74
N PHE A 76 -43.75 7.36 -3.71
CA PHE A 76 -44.26 7.40 -2.33
C PHE A 76 -45.39 8.41 -2.18
N LYS A 77 -45.29 9.56 -2.86
CA LYS A 77 -46.34 10.57 -2.90
C LYS A 77 -47.59 10.12 -3.67
N GLU A 78 -47.42 9.46 -4.80
CA GLU A 78 -48.54 8.93 -5.60
C GLU A 78 -49.29 7.80 -4.91
N LEU A 79 -48.57 6.94 -4.19
CA LEU A 79 -49.15 5.88 -3.37
C LEU A 79 -49.72 6.43 -2.06
N ASP A 80 -49.43 7.68 -1.71
CA ASP A 80 -49.86 8.32 -0.46
C ASP A 80 -49.50 7.46 0.76
N VAL A 81 -48.23 6.98 0.76
CA VAL A 81 -47.68 6.18 1.86
C VAL A 81 -47.29 7.11 3.00
N LYS A 82 -47.72 6.77 4.21
CA LYS A 82 -47.37 7.54 5.40
C LYS A 82 -45.84 7.49 5.62
N ARG A 83 -45.20 8.65 5.71
CA ARG A 83 -43.73 8.75 5.88
C ARG A 83 -43.20 7.95 7.08
N SER A 84 -43.97 7.87 8.17
CA SER A 84 -43.59 7.10 9.38
C SER A 84 -43.52 5.60 9.17
N ASP A 85 -44.17 5.08 8.12
CA ASP A 85 -44.22 3.65 7.86
C ASP A 85 -43.02 3.20 7.01
N LEU A 86 -42.33 4.15 6.38
CA LEU A 86 -41.15 3.94 5.56
C LEU A 86 -39.85 4.06 6.38
N VAL A 87 -38.88 3.21 6.06
CA VAL A 87 -37.48 3.38 6.46
C VAL A 87 -36.68 3.73 5.21
N ILE A 88 -36.20 4.97 5.12
CA ILE A 88 -35.48 5.45 3.94
C ILE A 88 -33.99 5.58 4.24
N THR A 89 -33.18 4.97 3.38
CA THR A 89 -31.72 5.11 3.45
C THR A 89 -31.17 5.72 2.17
N THR A 90 -30.25 6.67 2.33
CA THR A 90 -29.52 7.29 1.22
C THR A 90 -28.03 7.29 1.52
N LYS A 91 -27.21 7.69 0.55
CA LYS A 91 -25.75 7.76 0.68
C LYS A 91 -25.19 9.00 0.04
N ILE A 92 -24.17 9.55 0.68
CA ILE A 92 -23.45 10.75 0.23
C ILE A 92 -22.00 10.39 -0.05
N PHE A 93 -21.53 10.73 -1.26
CA PHE A 93 -20.13 10.75 -1.69
C PHE A 93 -19.95 11.29 -3.13
N TRP A 94 -20.91 11.06 -4.04
CA TRP A 94 -20.82 11.40 -5.47
C TRP A 94 -21.98 12.29 -5.93
N GLY A 95 -21.99 13.56 -5.52
CA GLY A 95 -23.09 14.47 -5.81
C GLY A 95 -22.95 15.32 -7.07
N GLY A 96 -21.78 15.34 -7.72
CA GLY A 96 -21.56 16.17 -8.90
C GLY A 96 -20.13 16.18 -9.43
N ARG A 97 -19.83 17.19 -10.27
CA ARG A 97 -18.52 17.34 -10.94
C ARG A 97 -17.67 18.47 -10.36
N GLY A 98 -18.24 19.29 -9.47
CA GLY A 98 -17.50 20.35 -8.80
C GLY A 98 -16.48 19.80 -7.80
N PRO A 99 -15.45 20.59 -7.45
CA PRO A 99 -14.37 20.14 -6.56
C PRO A 99 -14.85 19.82 -5.13
N ASN A 100 -16.03 20.32 -4.74
CA ASN A 100 -16.64 20.05 -3.43
C ASN A 100 -17.98 19.29 -3.55
N ASP A 101 -18.29 18.75 -4.74
CA ASP A 101 -19.53 17.98 -4.96
C ASP A 101 -19.31 16.47 -4.72
N MET A 102 -18.14 16.08 -4.20
CA MET A 102 -17.80 14.69 -3.89
C MET A 102 -17.01 14.58 -2.58
N GLY A 103 -16.90 13.37 -2.05
CA GLY A 103 -16.21 13.06 -0.80
C GLY A 103 -17.10 13.24 0.44
N LEU A 104 -16.48 13.38 1.61
CA LEU A 104 -17.15 13.47 2.91
C LEU A 104 -16.80 14.74 3.68
N SER A 105 -16.42 15.81 2.97
CA SER A 105 -16.30 17.14 3.60
C SER A 105 -17.62 17.54 4.24
N ARG A 106 -17.56 18.32 5.32
CA ARG A 106 -18.77 18.83 6.00
C ARG A 106 -19.68 19.59 5.03
N LYS A 107 -19.10 20.32 4.08
CA LYS A 107 -19.84 21.05 3.04
C LYS A 107 -20.66 20.09 2.19
N HIS A 108 -20.04 19.03 1.67
CA HIS A 108 -20.73 18.07 0.81
C HIS A 108 -21.78 17.26 1.58
N ILE A 109 -21.47 16.80 2.80
CA ILE A 109 -22.45 16.10 3.65
C ILE A 109 -23.72 16.94 3.85
N VAL A 110 -23.57 18.23 4.18
CA VAL A 110 -24.71 19.13 4.41
C VAL A 110 -25.46 19.44 3.12
N GLU A 111 -24.77 19.81 2.05
CA GLU A 111 -25.41 20.20 0.78
C GLU A 111 -26.02 19.00 0.06
N GLY A 112 -25.32 17.86 0.05
CA GLY A 112 -25.78 16.59 -0.50
C GLY A 112 -27.03 16.07 0.21
N THR A 113 -27.07 16.13 1.55
CA THR A 113 -28.26 15.75 2.33
C THR A 113 -29.48 16.59 1.94
N LYS A 114 -29.33 17.93 1.87
CA LYS A 114 -30.45 18.81 1.49
C LYS A 114 -30.96 18.52 0.08
N LYS A 115 -30.05 18.32 -0.87
CA LYS A 115 -30.41 17.97 -2.27
C LYS A 115 -31.12 16.61 -2.34
N CYS A 116 -30.70 15.64 -1.53
CA CYS A 116 -31.34 14.34 -1.42
C CYS A 116 -32.79 14.47 -0.91
N LEU A 117 -32.99 15.19 0.19
CA LEU A 117 -34.32 15.46 0.76
C LEU A 117 -35.26 16.15 -0.22
N GLU A 118 -34.75 17.14 -0.97
CA GLU A 118 -35.49 17.81 -2.04
C GLU A 118 -35.93 16.82 -3.14
N ARG A 119 -35.03 15.95 -3.61
CA ARG A 119 -35.35 14.95 -4.64
C ARG A 119 -36.35 13.91 -4.15
N LEU A 120 -36.19 13.43 -2.91
CA LEU A 120 -37.12 12.50 -2.27
C LEU A 120 -38.47 13.14 -1.90
N GLN A 121 -38.57 14.47 -1.89
CA GLN A 121 -39.73 15.23 -1.40
C GLN A 121 -40.06 14.86 0.06
N MET A 122 -39.04 14.81 0.93
CA MET A 122 -39.16 14.44 2.33
C MET A 122 -38.42 15.42 3.24
N ASP A 123 -38.87 15.54 4.49
CA ASP A 123 -38.21 16.38 5.49
C ASP A 123 -37.02 15.68 6.16
N TYR A 124 -37.03 14.35 6.20
CA TYR A 124 -35.98 13.53 6.80
C TYR A 124 -35.83 12.17 6.10
N VAL A 125 -34.64 11.59 6.21
CA VAL A 125 -34.35 10.16 5.95
C VAL A 125 -34.04 9.45 7.26
N ASP A 126 -34.13 8.12 7.30
CA ASP A 126 -33.90 7.38 8.54
C ASP A 126 -32.40 7.20 8.80
N VAL A 127 -31.64 6.84 7.75
CA VAL A 127 -30.19 6.63 7.82
C VAL A 127 -29.49 7.25 6.61
N ILE A 128 -28.39 7.98 6.85
CA ILE A 128 -27.46 8.38 5.79
C ILE A 128 -26.19 7.55 5.90
N PHE A 129 -25.83 6.88 4.82
CA PHE A 129 -24.57 6.18 4.70
C PHE A 129 -23.48 7.10 4.13
N ALA A 130 -22.31 7.10 4.77
CA ALA A 130 -21.07 7.52 4.13
C ALA A 130 -20.74 6.51 3.01
N HIS A 131 -20.95 6.88 1.75
CA HIS A 131 -20.99 5.88 0.67
C HIS A 131 -19.63 5.19 0.43
N ARG A 132 -18.52 5.86 0.72
CA ARG A 132 -17.15 5.33 0.66
C ARG A 132 -16.29 6.01 1.73
N PRO A 133 -15.18 5.41 2.16
CA PRO A 133 -14.23 6.11 3.02
C PRO A 133 -13.62 7.29 2.25
N ASP A 134 -13.36 8.40 2.95
CA ASP A 134 -12.69 9.58 2.40
C ASP A 134 -11.46 9.91 3.25
N HIS A 135 -10.32 9.35 2.85
CA HIS A 135 -9.05 9.55 3.55
C HIS A 135 -8.45 10.95 3.35
N SER A 136 -9.07 11.81 2.52
CA SER A 136 -8.67 13.21 2.38
C SER A 136 -9.33 14.14 3.40
N VAL A 137 -10.31 13.64 4.17
CA VAL A 137 -11.04 14.41 5.18
C VAL A 137 -10.77 13.82 6.56
N PRO A 138 -10.39 14.62 7.56
CA PRO A 138 -10.18 14.12 8.91
C PRO A 138 -11.43 13.42 9.46
N MET A 139 -11.26 12.24 10.08
CA MET A 139 -12.37 11.46 10.63
C MET A 139 -13.23 12.27 11.62
N GLU A 140 -12.59 13.15 12.41
CA GLU A 140 -13.30 14.09 13.29
C GLU A 140 -14.28 15.00 12.54
N GLU A 141 -13.91 15.52 11.36
CA GLU A 141 -14.83 16.33 10.56
C GLU A 141 -16.01 15.51 10.06
N ILE A 142 -15.75 14.28 9.57
CA ILE A 142 -16.78 13.36 9.06
C ILE A 142 -17.80 13.06 10.16
N VAL A 143 -17.35 12.62 11.34
CA VAL A 143 -18.21 12.31 12.49
C VAL A 143 -19.03 13.53 12.92
N ARG A 144 -18.40 14.71 13.02
CA ARG A 144 -19.09 15.97 13.37
C ARG A 144 -20.08 16.43 12.31
N ALA A 145 -19.83 16.15 11.03
CA ALA A 145 -20.71 16.52 9.93
C ALA A 145 -21.98 15.66 9.94
N PHE A 146 -21.86 14.34 10.10
CA PHE A 146 -23.02 13.46 10.23
C PHE A 146 -23.84 13.74 11.49
N ASN A 147 -23.19 13.98 12.63
CA ASN A 147 -23.89 14.37 13.86
C ASN A 147 -24.60 15.72 13.70
N PHE A 148 -24.01 16.69 13.00
CA PHE A 148 -24.71 17.93 12.67
C PHE A 148 -25.98 17.68 11.85
N VAL A 149 -25.94 16.80 10.85
CA VAL A 149 -27.12 16.44 10.07
C VAL A 149 -28.21 15.77 10.93
N ILE A 150 -27.81 14.96 11.91
CA ILE A 150 -28.72 14.37 12.91
C ILE A 150 -29.34 15.45 13.80
N ASP A 151 -28.54 16.38 14.31
CA ASP A 151 -29.02 17.48 15.16
C ASP A 151 -29.99 18.43 14.42
N GLN A 152 -29.87 18.54 13.10
CA GLN A 152 -30.83 19.29 12.27
C GLN A 152 -32.14 18.54 12.03
N GLY A 153 -32.23 17.25 12.39
CA GLY A 153 -33.39 16.40 12.14
C GLY A 153 -33.56 15.96 10.69
N TRP A 154 -32.53 16.13 9.85
CA TRP A 154 -32.55 15.69 8.45
C TRP A 154 -32.31 14.18 8.30
N ALA A 155 -31.65 13.59 9.31
CA ALA A 155 -31.53 12.15 9.48
C ALA A 155 -31.65 11.77 10.95
N PHE A 156 -32.01 10.53 11.26
CA PHE A 156 -31.99 10.03 12.64
C PHE A 156 -30.69 9.29 12.99
N TYR A 157 -30.10 8.64 11.99
CA TYR A 157 -28.87 7.87 12.14
C TYR A 157 -27.93 8.09 10.97
N TRP A 158 -26.67 7.72 11.18
CA TRP A 158 -25.70 7.59 10.11
C TRP A 158 -25.00 6.23 10.18
N ALA A 159 -24.43 5.83 9.06
CA ALA A 159 -23.82 4.52 8.85
C ALA A 159 -22.71 4.62 7.80
N THR A 160 -21.97 3.54 7.56
CA THR A 160 -20.83 3.49 6.64
C THR A 160 -21.08 2.51 5.50
N SER A 161 -20.40 2.64 4.35
CA SER A 161 -20.53 1.71 3.23
C SER A 161 -19.20 1.44 2.53
N GLU A 162 -18.81 0.18 2.47
CA GLU A 162 -17.54 -0.28 1.94
C GLU A 162 -16.34 0.36 2.67
N TRP A 163 -16.46 0.54 3.99
CA TRP A 163 -15.37 0.99 4.86
C TRP A 163 -14.56 -0.20 5.37
N THR A 164 -13.29 -0.01 5.72
CA THR A 164 -12.53 -1.08 6.40
C THR A 164 -12.93 -1.17 7.87
N ALA A 165 -12.63 -2.29 8.53
CA ALA A 165 -12.86 -2.41 9.97
C ALA A 165 -12.12 -1.33 10.77
N ARG A 166 -10.92 -0.95 10.31
CA ARG A 166 -10.10 0.13 10.87
C ARG A 166 -10.81 1.48 10.77
N ASP A 167 -11.30 1.85 9.58
CA ASP A 167 -11.99 3.14 9.39
C ASP A 167 -13.24 3.25 10.28
N ILE A 168 -14.00 2.15 10.40
CA ILE A 168 -15.19 2.09 11.27
C ILE A 168 -14.79 2.24 12.73
N GLU A 169 -13.76 1.51 13.18
CA GLU A 169 -13.27 1.59 14.55
C GLU A 169 -12.74 3.00 14.90
N GLU A 170 -12.02 3.66 13.99
CA GLU A 170 -11.62 5.06 14.16
C GLU A 170 -12.83 5.97 14.35
N ALA A 171 -13.88 5.80 13.53
CA ALA A 171 -15.12 6.55 13.68
C ALA A 171 -15.78 6.32 15.05
N TYR A 172 -15.77 5.09 15.57
CA TYR A 172 -16.26 4.77 16.92
C TYR A 172 -15.42 5.44 18.01
N HIS A 173 -14.09 5.39 17.92
CA HIS A 173 -13.19 6.05 18.87
C HIS A 173 -13.36 7.57 18.90
N VAL A 174 -13.43 8.20 17.72
CA VAL A 174 -13.69 9.64 17.58
C VAL A 174 -15.06 9.99 18.15
N SER A 175 -16.09 9.20 17.85
CA SER A 175 -17.45 9.42 18.37
C SER A 175 -17.46 9.33 19.91
N ALA A 176 -16.84 8.30 20.48
CA ALA A 176 -16.74 8.12 21.93
C ALA A 176 -15.98 9.27 22.60
N LYS A 177 -14.83 9.68 22.03
CA LYS A 177 -14.02 10.80 22.53
C LYS A 177 -14.79 12.13 22.55
N LEU A 178 -15.66 12.34 21.55
CA LEU A 178 -16.41 13.58 21.39
C LEU A 178 -17.82 13.54 22.00
N GLY A 179 -18.27 12.39 22.50
CA GLY A 179 -19.63 12.19 22.99
C GLY A 179 -20.69 12.29 21.88
N LEU A 180 -20.35 11.86 20.67
CA LEU A 180 -21.18 11.92 19.47
C LEU A 180 -21.75 10.53 19.10
N VAL A 181 -22.78 10.52 18.27
CA VAL A 181 -23.38 9.29 17.72
C VAL A 181 -22.39 8.64 16.76
N ALA A 182 -22.08 7.37 17.00
CA ALA A 182 -21.25 6.52 16.14
C ALA A 182 -22.08 5.89 15.00
N PRO A 183 -21.45 5.38 13.91
CA PRO A 183 -22.19 4.79 12.80
C PRO A 183 -22.87 3.48 13.24
N ILE A 184 -24.16 3.34 12.97
CA ILE A 184 -24.97 2.24 13.51
C ILE A 184 -24.93 0.96 12.68
N ALA A 185 -24.47 1.04 11.44
CA ALA A 185 -24.45 -0.08 10.52
C ALA A 185 -23.36 0.11 9.47
N GLU A 186 -23.02 -0.98 8.80
CA GLU A 186 -22.13 -1.00 7.65
C GLU A 186 -22.86 -1.60 6.44
N GLN A 187 -22.80 -0.93 5.29
CA GLN A 187 -23.33 -1.44 4.04
C GLN A 187 -22.22 -2.03 3.18
N CYS A 188 -22.13 -3.36 3.17
CA CYS A 188 -21.04 -4.10 2.51
C CYS A 188 -21.53 -5.10 1.47
N GLN A 189 -20.66 -5.42 0.52
CA GLN A 189 -20.87 -6.52 -0.41
C GLN A 189 -20.71 -7.84 0.33
N HIS A 190 -21.78 -8.65 0.36
CA HIS A 190 -21.74 -9.99 0.92
C HIS A 190 -22.57 -10.95 0.07
N HIS A 191 -21.93 -12.01 -0.38
CA HIS A 191 -22.58 -13.15 -1.02
C HIS A 191 -21.64 -14.36 -0.92
N MET A 192 -22.10 -15.53 -1.37
CA MET A 192 -21.36 -16.80 -1.27
C MET A 192 -19.96 -16.82 -1.90
N PHE A 193 -19.58 -15.80 -2.69
CA PHE A 193 -18.27 -15.66 -3.33
C PHE A 193 -17.52 -14.38 -2.91
N HIS A 194 -18.06 -13.62 -1.94
CA HIS A 194 -17.44 -12.41 -1.40
C HIS A 194 -17.70 -12.38 0.11
N ARG A 195 -16.79 -12.99 0.87
CA ARG A 195 -17.00 -13.35 2.28
C ARG A 195 -15.96 -12.75 3.24
N GLU A 196 -14.75 -12.47 2.77
CA GLU A 196 -13.62 -12.04 3.60
C GLU A 196 -13.97 -10.88 4.53
N ARG A 197 -14.36 -9.72 3.99
CA ARG A 197 -14.67 -8.56 4.84
C ARG A 197 -15.84 -8.79 5.83
N PRO A 198 -17.04 -9.20 5.39
CA PRO A 198 -18.18 -9.33 6.29
C PRO A 198 -18.12 -10.51 7.27
N GLU A 199 -17.40 -11.60 6.97
CA GLU A 199 -17.30 -12.77 7.87
C GLU A 199 -16.01 -12.81 8.68
N LYS A 200 -14.94 -12.20 8.18
CA LYS A 200 -13.62 -12.16 8.82
C LYS A 200 -13.33 -10.75 9.33
N GLU A 201 -13.05 -9.79 8.46
CA GLU A 201 -12.58 -8.44 8.84
C GLU A 201 -13.49 -7.76 9.88
N TYR A 202 -14.82 -7.83 9.70
CA TYR A 202 -15.79 -7.19 10.60
C TYR A 202 -16.12 -7.98 11.88
N ALA A 203 -15.62 -9.19 12.05
CA ALA A 203 -15.96 -10.03 13.20
C ALA A 203 -15.73 -9.34 14.57
N PRO A 204 -14.66 -8.55 14.79
CA PRO A 204 -14.50 -7.77 16.01
C PRO A 204 -15.58 -6.70 16.21
N LEU A 205 -16.00 -6.04 15.12
CA LEU A 205 -16.97 -4.95 15.20
C LEU A 205 -18.34 -5.45 15.67
N TYR A 206 -18.74 -6.64 15.24
CA TYR A 206 -19.98 -7.28 15.71
C TYR A 206 -19.93 -7.54 17.21
N GLN A 207 -18.79 -7.99 17.73
CA GLN A 207 -18.62 -8.32 19.15
C GLN A 207 -18.53 -7.07 20.02
N ASN A 208 -17.73 -6.08 19.60
CA ASN A 208 -17.40 -4.91 20.40
C ASN A 208 -18.49 -3.84 20.35
N TYR A 209 -19.09 -3.64 19.17
CA TYR A 209 -20.00 -2.51 18.91
C TYR A 209 -21.43 -2.96 18.58
N SER A 210 -21.66 -4.27 18.43
CA SER A 210 -22.95 -4.80 17.98
C SER A 210 -23.41 -4.19 16.65
N ILE A 211 -22.46 -3.83 15.78
CA ILE A 211 -22.77 -3.28 14.46
C ILE A 211 -23.51 -4.34 13.63
N GLY A 212 -24.46 -3.90 12.81
CA GLY A 212 -25.18 -4.78 11.90
C GLY A 212 -24.83 -4.45 10.46
N THR A 213 -24.94 -5.43 9.55
CA THR A 213 -24.72 -5.20 8.12
C THR A 213 -26.03 -4.97 7.37
N THR A 214 -25.94 -4.10 6.36
CA THR A 214 -26.92 -4.02 5.26
C THR A 214 -26.24 -4.55 4.01
N VAL A 215 -26.71 -5.66 3.47
CA VAL A 215 -25.97 -6.39 2.42
C VAL A 215 -26.43 -5.95 1.04
N PHE A 216 -25.49 -5.52 0.19
CA PHE A 216 -25.76 -5.27 -1.24
C PHE A 216 -25.13 -6.35 -2.13
N SER A 217 -25.59 -6.40 -3.39
CA SER A 217 -25.21 -7.42 -4.38
C SER A 217 -25.34 -8.88 -3.90
N PRO A 218 -26.42 -9.27 -3.19
CA PRO A 218 -26.52 -10.58 -2.56
C PRO A 218 -26.53 -11.75 -3.56
N LEU A 219 -26.91 -11.48 -4.81
CA LEU A 219 -26.95 -12.48 -5.89
C LEU A 219 -25.72 -12.43 -6.82
N ALA A 220 -24.62 -11.78 -6.40
CA ALA A 220 -23.39 -11.65 -7.17
C ALA A 220 -23.65 -11.14 -8.60
N SER A 221 -24.34 -10.00 -8.72
CA SER A 221 -24.79 -9.42 -9.99
C SER A 221 -25.65 -10.34 -10.88
N GLY A 222 -26.24 -11.39 -10.31
CA GLY A 222 -27.09 -12.36 -11.01
C GLY A 222 -26.44 -13.72 -11.24
N LEU A 223 -25.16 -13.90 -10.86
CA LEU A 223 -24.49 -15.20 -10.95
C LEU A 223 -25.18 -16.27 -10.11
N LEU A 224 -25.61 -15.91 -8.90
CA LEU A 224 -26.32 -16.81 -7.98
C LEU A 224 -27.80 -17.01 -8.34
N THR A 225 -28.20 -16.71 -9.59
CA THR A 225 -29.51 -17.12 -10.14
C THR A 225 -29.38 -18.25 -11.15
N GLY A 226 -28.16 -18.73 -11.44
CA GLY A 226 -27.89 -19.79 -12.42
C GLY A 226 -28.05 -19.37 -13.89
N LYS A 227 -28.50 -18.14 -14.18
CA LYS A 227 -28.77 -17.68 -15.56
C LYS A 227 -27.52 -17.53 -16.44
N TYR A 228 -26.34 -17.56 -15.84
CA TYR A 228 -25.05 -17.47 -16.55
C TYR A 228 -24.39 -18.83 -16.78
N ASN A 229 -25.05 -19.93 -16.39
CA ASN A 229 -24.51 -21.29 -16.48
C ASN A 229 -24.18 -21.75 -17.90
N ASP A 230 -24.91 -21.21 -18.89
CA ASP A 230 -24.86 -21.60 -20.31
C ASP A 230 -24.57 -20.40 -21.23
N GLY A 231 -24.02 -19.31 -20.68
CA GLY A 231 -23.74 -18.07 -21.40
C GLY A 231 -24.46 -16.86 -20.81
N ILE A 232 -24.28 -15.68 -21.42
CA ILE A 232 -24.88 -14.42 -20.95
C ILE A 232 -26.18 -14.17 -21.73
N PRO A 233 -27.37 -14.19 -21.09
CA PRO A 233 -28.62 -13.86 -21.76
C PRO A 233 -28.68 -12.38 -22.19
N GLU A 234 -29.36 -12.09 -23.30
CA GLU A 234 -29.45 -10.73 -23.89
C GLU A 234 -30.19 -9.73 -22.99
N ASP A 235 -31.18 -10.19 -22.22
CA ASP A 235 -31.95 -9.38 -21.27
C ASP A 235 -31.29 -9.26 -19.89
N SER A 236 -30.11 -9.86 -19.72
CA SER A 236 -29.40 -9.88 -18.45
C SER A 236 -28.64 -8.58 -18.18
N ARG A 237 -28.26 -8.38 -16.91
CA ARG A 237 -27.47 -7.21 -16.48
C ARG A 237 -26.11 -7.13 -17.19
N TYR A 238 -25.44 -8.26 -17.38
CA TYR A 238 -24.16 -8.34 -18.08
C TYR A 238 -24.27 -8.00 -19.57
N ALA A 239 -25.42 -8.26 -20.21
CA ALA A 239 -25.65 -7.85 -21.59
C ALA A 239 -26.00 -6.35 -21.69
N THR A 240 -26.94 -5.89 -20.86
CA THR A 240 -27.44 -4.50 -20.89
C THR A 240 -26.42 -3.47 -20.43
N HIS A 241 -25.46 -3.84 -19.57
CA HIS A 241 -24.42 -2.96 -19.02
C HIS A 241 -23.02 -3.57 -19.21
N SER A 242 -22.74 -4.06 -20.42
CA SER A 242 -21.53 -4.82 -20.74
C SER A 242 -20.22 -4.07 -20.45
N GLU A 243 -20.15 -2.77 -20.75
CA GLU A 243 -18.96 -1.95 -20.46
C GLU A 243 -18.71 -1.80 -18.95
N PHE A 244 -19.77 -1.61 -18.16
CA PHE A 244 -19.66 -1.53 -16.70
C PHE A 244 -19.21 -2.86 -16.08
N PHE A 245 -19.72 -3.98 -16.60
CA PHE A 245 -19.40 -5.34 -16.11
C PHE A 245 -18.28 -6.04 -16.89
N LYS A 246 -17.50 -5.31 -17.70
CA LYS A 246 -16.48 -5.90 -18.59
C LYS A 246 -15.50 -6.81 -17.87
N GLN A 247 -15.05 -6.42 -16.67
CA GLN A 247 -14.16 -7.22 -15.85
C GLN A 247 -14.85 -8.48 -15.30
N SER A 248 -16.10 -8.36 -14.82
CA SER A 248 -16.89 -9.50 -14.34
C SER A 248 -17.17 -10.50 -15.47
N ILE A 249 -17.47 -10.00 -16.68
CA ILE A 249 -17.68 -10.81 -17.88
C ILE A 249 -16.40 -11.53 -18.30
N ALA A 250 -15.26 -10.84 -18.25
CA ALA A 250 -13.96 -11.47 -18.51
C ALA A 250 -13.63 -12.54 -17.46
N LYS A 251 -13.90 -12.27 -16.17
CA LYS A 251 -13.69 -13.23 -15.07
C LYS A 251 -14.49 -14.51 -15.25
N LEU A 252 -15.69 -14.49 -15.84
CA LEU A 252 -16.44 -15.73 -16.12
C LEU A 252 -15.65 -16.73 -16.98
N LYS A 253 -14.71 -16.26 -17.82
CA LYS A 253 -13.87 -17.12 -18.68
C LYS A 253 -12.57 -17.58 -17.99
N SER A 254 -12.24 -17.04 -16.83
CA SER A 254 -11.07 -17.47 -16.05
C SER A 254 -11.33 -18.78 -15.32
N GLU A 255 -10.27 -19.46 -14.89
CA GLU A 255 -10.36 -20.69 -14.09
C GLU A 255 -11.18 -20.47 -12.80
N GLU A 256 -10.97 -19.34 -12.13
CA GLU A 256 -11.74 -18.95 -10.94
C GLU A 256 -13.24 -18.79 -11.26
N GLY A 257 -13.57 -18.12 -12.36
CA GLY A 257 -14.96 -17.95 -12.79
C GLY A 257 -15.63 -19.27 -13.17
N GLN A 258 -14.88 -20.19 -13.79
CA GLN A 258 -15.37 -21.54 -14.08
C GLN A 258 -15.58 -22.36 -12.80
N LYS A 259 -14.71 -22.23 -11.79
CA LYS A 259 -14.91 -22.82 -10.46
C LYS A 259 -16.20 -22.27 -9.81
N GLN A 260 -16.42 -20.96 -9.86
CA GLN A 260 -17.65 -20.34 -9.34
C GLN A 260 -18.90 -20.86 -10.05
N LEU A 261 -18.90 -20.92 -11.39
CA LEU A 261 -20.03 -21.47 -12.17
C LEU A 261 -20.31 -22.94 -11.83
N LYS A 262 -19.27 -23.74 -11.60
CA LYS A 262 -19.41 -25.12 -11.14
C LYS A 262 -20.09 -25.18 -9.76
N SER A 263 -19.62 -24.40 -8.79
CA SER A 263 -20.25 -24.31 -7.47
C SER A 263 -21.70 -23.82 -7.57
N VAL A 264 -22.02 -22.88 -8.46
CA VAL A 264 -23.42 -22.46 -8.70
C VAL A 264 -24.29 -23.62 -9.20
N LYS A 265 -23.79 -24.45 -10.13
CA LYS A 265 -24.51 -25.62 -10.63
C LYS A 265 -24.76 -26.65 -9.52
N GLU A 266 -23.73 -26.96 -8.73
CA GLU A 266 -23.83 -27.89 -7.60
C GLU A 266 -24.79 -27.38 -6.51
N LEU A 267 -24.73 -26.09 -6.17
CA LEU A 267 -25.65 -25.48 -5.22
C LEU A 267 -27.09 -25.44 -5.76
N ALA A 268 -27.28 -25.24 -7.06
CA ALA A 268 -28.62 -25.26 -7.66
C ALA A 268 -29.23 -26.66 -7.58
N GLU A 269 -28.45 -27.70 -7.90
CA GLU A 269 -28.87 -29.10 -7.75
C GLU A 269 -29.19 -29.45 -6.29
N PHE A 270 -28.35 -29.00 -5.36
CA PHE A 270 -28.59 -29.17 -3.92
C PHE A 270 -29.88 -28.47 -3.46
N ALA A 271 -30.07 -27.20 -3.85
CA ALA A 271 -31.24 -26.40 -3.50
C ALA A 271 -32.54 -27.04 -3.99
N GLU A 272 -32.54 -27.58 -5.20
CA GLU A 272 -33.71 -28.23 -5.80
C GLU A 272 -34.02 -29.58 -5.11
N LYS A 273 -33.01 -30.44 -4.97
CA LYS A 273 -33.20 -31.81 -4.46
C LYS A 273 -33.50 -31.88 -2.96
N GLU A 274 -32.83 -31.05 -2.16
CA GLU A 274 -32.87 -31.18 -0.69
C GLU A 274 -33.77 -30.12 -0.04
N LEU A 275 -33.90 -28.94 -0.64
CA LEU A 275 -34.65 -27.82 -0.05
C LEU A 275 -35.93 -27.46 -0.83
N GLY A 276 -36.09 -27.98 -2.05
CA GLY A 276 -37.23 -27.71 -2.93
C GLY A 276 -37.31 -26.25 -3.37
N CYS A 277 -36.16 -25.58 -3.55
CA CYS A 277 -36.10 -24.15 -3.87
C CYS A 277 -35.08 -23.84 -4.98
N LYS A 278 -35.14 -22.63 -5.53
CA LYS A 278 -34.15 -22.17 -6.53
C LYS A 278 -32.89 -21.66 -5.84
N ILE A 279 -31.77 -21.66 -6.57
CA ILE A 279 -30.48 -21.15 -6.10
C ILE A 279 -30.55 -19.69 -5.60
N ASN A 280 -31.37 -18.82 -6.22
CA ASN A 280 -31.53 -17.45 -5.75
C ASN A 280 -32.22 -17.39 -4.38
N HIS A 281 -33.18 -18.27 -4.10
CA HIS A 281 -33.83 -18.37 -2.79
C HIS A 281 -32.83 -18.84 -1.74
N LEU A 282 -32.03 -19.86 -2.06
CA LEU A 282 -30.97 -20.37 -1.20
C LEU A 282 -29.92 -19.29 -0.88
N ALA A 283 -29.43 -18.57 -1.89
CA ALA A 283 -28.42 -17.52 -1.72
C ALA A 283 -28.91 -16.38 -0.82
N LEU A 284 -30.15 -15.94 -0.99
CA LEU A 284 -30.76 -14.91 -0.15
C LEU A 284 -31.00 -15.41 1.29
N ALA A 285 -31.50 -16.64 1.44
CA ALA A 285 -31.72 -17.25 2.75
C ALA A 285 -30.41 -17.48 3.52
N TRP A 286 -29.34 -17.87 2.83
CA TRP A 286 -28.00 -18.06 3.41
C TRP A 286 -27.43 -16.76 3.97
N LEU A 287 -27.65 -15.62 3.30
CA LEU A 287 -27.29 -14.30 3.86
C LEU A 287 -28.19 -13.93 5.04
N ALA A 288 -29.49 -14.20 4.91
CA ALA A 288 -30.47 -13.86 5.93
C ALA A 288 -30.30 -14.69 7.22
N VAL A 289 -29.76 -15.92 7.18
CA VAL A 289 -29.54 -16.72 8.41
C VAL A 289 -28.42 -16.14 9.28
N ASN A 290 -27.51 -15.34 8.72
CA ASN A 290 -26.44 -14.70 9.46
C ASN A 290 -27.03 -13.70 10.48
N PRO A 291 -26.76 -13.85 11.79
CA PRO A 291 -27.31 -12.96 12.82
C PRO A 291 -26.77 -11.53 12.73
N ASN A 292 -25.60 -11.33 12.13
CA ASN A 292 -24.99 -10.00 11.97
C ASN A 292 -25.61 -9.23 10.79
N THR A 293 -26.34 -9.91 9.90
CA THR A 293 -27.05 -9.28 8.78
C THR A 293 -28.40 -8.72 9.25
N SER A 294 -28.51 -7.39 9.29
CA SER A 294 -29.75 -6.70 9.64
C SER A 294 -30.77 -6.75 8.51
N THR A 295 -30.33 -6.52 7.27
CA THR A 295 -31.18 -6.62 6.07
C THR A 295 -30.36 -6.97 4.83
N VAL A 296 -31.00 -7.62 3.87
CA VAL A 296 -30.45 -7.94 2.55
C VAL A 296 -31.18 -7.10 1.50
N ILE A 297 -30.43 -6.26 0.78
CA ILE A 297 -30.96 -5.34 -0.22
C ILE A 297 -31.21 -6.09 -1.53
N LEU A 298 -32.48 -6.24 -1.88
CA LEU A 298 -32.93 -6.84 -3.13
C LEU A 298 -32.88 -5.81 -4.26
N GLY A 299 -32.50 -6.27 -5.45
CA GLY A 299 -32.70 -5.52 -6.69
C GLY A 299 -33.77 -6.19 -7.54
N ALA A 300 -34.72 -5.41 -8.04
CA ALA A 300 -35.81 -5.90 -8.88
C ALA A 300 -36.14 -4.89 -9.98
N SER A 301 -36.16 -5.34 -11.23
CA SER A 301 -36.60 -4.57 -12.40
C SER A 301 -38.04 -4.90 -12.81
N LYS A 302 -38.67 -5.90 -12.18
CA LYS A 302 -40.07 -6.26 -12.37
C LYS A 302 -40.71 -6.73 -11.04
N PRO A 303 -42.01 -6.53 -10.83
CA PRO A 303 -42.71 -6.95 -9.60
C PRO A 303 -42.55 -8.43 -9.26
N GLU A 304 -42.55 -9.31 -10.28
CA GLU A 304 -42.47 -10.76 -10.08
C GLU A 304 -41.15 -11.18 -9.45
N GLN A 305 -40.07 -10.42 -9.67
CA GLN A 305 -38.78 -10.67 -9.04
C GLN A 305 -38.80 -10.40 -7.54
N VAL A 306 -39.57 -9.40 -7.08
CA VAL A 306 -39.75 -9.14 -5.65
C VAL A 306 -40.43 -10.35 -5.01
N VAL A 307 -41.55 -10.78 -5.57
CA VAL A 307 -42.31 -11.93 -5.06
C VAL A 307 -41.50 -13.23 -5.12
N ASP A 308 -40.76 -13.48 -6.22
CA ASP A 308 -39.93 -14.69 -6.32
C ASP A 308 -38.78 -14.67 -5.31
N ASN A 309 -38.11 -13.53 -5.10
CA ASN A 309 -37.02 -13.43 -4.11
C ASN A 309 -37.52 -13.65 -2.67
N LEU A 310 -38.74 -13.25 -2.34
CA LEU A 310 -39.31 -13.41 -1.00
C LEU A 310 -39.60 -14.86 -0.61
N LYS A 311 -39.63 -15.79 -1.57
CA LYS A 311 -39.65 -17.24 -1.27
C LYS A 311 -38.43 -17.70 -0.45
N ALA A 312 -37.37 -16.90 -0.41
CA ALA A 312 -36.24 -17.11 0.50
C ALA A 312 -36.69 -17.19 1.98
N LEU A 313 -37.76 -16.50 2.38
CA LEU A 313 -38.31 -16.56 3.75
C LEU A 313 -38.71 -17.99 4.16
N GLU A 314 -39.20 -18.78 3.21
CA GLU A 314 -39.57 -20.19 3.43
C GLU A 314 -38.33 -21.11 3.54
N VAL A 315 -37.18 -20.65 3.04
CA VAL A 315 -35.92 -21.41 3.04
C VAL A 315 -35.10 -21.14 4.29
N ILE A 316 -35.14 -19.93 4.86
CA ILE A 316 -34.41 -19.56 6.10
C ILE A 316 -34.55 -20.63 7.20
N PRO A 317 -35.75 -21.08 7.61
CA PRO A 317 -35.88 -22.06 8.68
C PRO A 317 -35.36 -23.46 8.32
N LYS A 318 -35.13 -23.75 7.03
CA LYS A 318 -34.58 -25.05 6.56
C LYS A 318 -33.05 -25.10 6.62
N LEU A 319 -32.36 -23.97 6.82
CA LEU A 319 -30.90 -23.90 6.86
C LEU A 319 -30.37 -24.35 8.24
N THR A 320 -30.47 -25.64 8.54
CA THR A 320 -29.90 -26.24 9.74
C THR A 320 -28.36 -26.25 9.68
N PRO A 321 -27.64 -26.44 10.81
CA PRO A 321 -26.18 -26.54 10.81
C PRO A 321 -25.63 -27.58 9.82
N GLU A 322 -26.30 -28.72 9.66
CA GLU A 322 -25.92 -29.78 8.73
C GLU A 322 -26.08 -29.34 7.26
N VAL A 323 -27.15 -28.61 6.96
CA VAL A 323 -27.39 -28.03 5.62
C VAL A 323 -26.35 -26.96 5.32
N LEU A 324 -26.04 -26.10 6.28
CA LEU A 324 -24.99 -25.09 6.14
C LEU A 324 -23.63 -25.75 5.90
N GLU A 325 -23.28 -26.83 6.62
CA GLU A 325 -22.02 -27.55 6.39
C GLU A 325 -21.92 -28.13 4.97
N LYS A 326 -23.03 -28.65 4.42
CA LYS A 326 -23.08 -29.09 3.00
C LYS A 326 -22.82 -27.93 2.04
N ILE A 327 -23.43 -26.76 2.28
CA ILE A 327 -23.21 -25.55 1.48
C ILE A 327 -21.74 -25.12 1.55
N GLU A 328 -21.15 -25.12 2.75
CA GLU A 328 -19.73 -24.77 2.95
C GLU A 328 -18.80 -25.72 2.19
N LYS A 329 -19.11 -27.03 2.13
CA LYS A 329 -18.34 -28.00 1.34
C LYS A 329 -18.39 -27.75 -0.16
N ILE A 330 -19.54 -27.31 -0.69
CA ILE A 330 -19.68 -26.98 -2.12
C ILE A 330 -18.96 -25.66 -2.46
N LEU A 331 -18.99 -24.69 -1.55
CA LEU A 331 -18.36 -23.40 -1.74
C LEU A 331 -16.84 -23.44 -1.59
N ASP A 332 -16.33 -24.22 -0.63
CA ASP A 332 -14.90 -24.44 -0.37
C ASP A 332 -14.08 -23.13 -0.38
N ASN A 333 -14.65 -22.09 0.24
CA ASN A 333 -14.10 -20.73 0.23
C ASN A 333 -14.36 -19.97 1.54
N LYS A 334 -14.66 -20.70 2.62
CA LYS A 334 -14.92 -20.11 3.93
C LYS A 334 -13.68 -19.33 4.40
N PRO A 335 -13.80 -18.05 4.79
CA PRO A 335 -12.65 -17.28 5.26
C PRO A 335 -11.95 -17.97 6.42
N SER A 336 -10.61 -17.99 6.39
CA SER A 336 -9.79 -18.56 7.47
C SER A 336 -10.03 -17.81 8.79
N PRO A 337 -10.10 -18.51 9.95
CA PRO A 337 -10.29 -17.88 11.25
C PRO A 337 -9.17 -16.89 11.59
N PHE A 338 -9.40 -16.07 12.63
CA PHE A 338 -8.43 -15.14 13.23
C PHE A 338 -7.01 -15.72 13.26
N VAL A 339 -6.00 -14.92 12.95
CA VAL A 339 -4.69 -15.48 12.64
C VAL A 339 -3.73 -15.22 13.80
N VAL A 340 -3.60 -13.98 14.26
CA VAL A 340 -2.56 -13.58 15.23
C VAL A 340 -3.18 -13.14 16.56
N LEU A 341 -2.79 -13.77 17.67
CA LEU A 341 -3.25 -13.42 19.02
C LEU A 341 -2.36 -12.34 19.65
N ALA A 342 -1.04 -12.51 19.54
CA ALA A 342 -0.05 -11.57 20.07
C ALA A 342 1.27 -11.65 19.30
N ALA A 343 2.02 -10.55 19.27
CA ALA A 343 3.41 -10.47 18.84
C ALA A 343 4.28 -10.05 20.01
N SER A 344 5.37 -10.77 20.27
CA SER A 344 6.23 -10.53 21.43
C SER A 344 7.70 -10.62 21.08
N ILE A 345 8.51 -9.73 21.64
CA ILE A 345 9.96 -9.87 21.71
C ILE A 345 10.30 -10.28 23.13
N CYS A 346 10.97 -11.41 23.30
CA CYS A 346 11.34 -11.94 24.60
C CYS A 346 12.79 -12.42 24.64
N THR A 347 13.35 -12.52 25.84
CA THR A 347 14.66 -13.16 26.06
C THR A 347 14.62 -14.65 25.70
N LYS A 348 15.79 -15.30 25.51
CA LYS A 348 15.86 -16.77 25.37
C LYS A 348 15.21 -17.54 26.53
N GLY A 349 15.14 -16.94 27.72
CA GLY A 349 14.46 -17.49 28.89
C GLY A 349 12.94 -17.31 28.90
N GLY A 350 12.33 -16.78 27.84
CA GLY A 350 10.88 -16.59 27.73
C GLY A 350 10.32 -15.38 28.49
N LYS A 351 11.19 -14.52 29.04
CA LYS A 351 10.76 -13.26 29.68
C LYS A 351 10.43 -12.21 28.61
N PRO A 352 9.20 -11.68 28.56
CA PRO A 352 8.83 -10.63 27.59
C PRO A 352 9.58 -9.33 27.85
N ILE A 353 10.06 -8.70 26.78
CA ILE A 353 10.60 -7.34 26.77
C ILE A 353 9.50 -6.39 26.29
N VAL A 354 8.96 -6.65 25.11
CA VAL A 354 7.78 -5.98 24.57
C VAL A 354 6.79 -7.03 24.07
N SER A 355 5.50 -6.80 24.28
CA SER A 355 4.46 -7.70 23.80
C SER A 355 3.22 -6.89 23.42
N ARG A 356 2.81 -7.03 22.16
CA ARG A 356 1.57 -6.47 21.63
C ARG A 356 0.52 -7.55 21.54
N GLN A 357 -0.61 -7.32 22.20
CA GLN A 357 -1.78 -8.19 22.15
C GLN A 357 -2.76 -7.62 21.14
N PHE A 358 -3.12 -8.41 20.13
CA PHE A 358 -4.11 -8.01 19.13
C PHE A 358 -5.50 -8.56 19.44
N ARG A 359 -5.58 -9.43 20.45
CA ARG A 359 -6.80 -10.00 21.02
C ARG A 359 -6.75 -9.93 22.53
N ASP A 360 -7.94 -9.83 23.13
CA ASP A 360 -8.09 -9.84 24.57
C ASP A 360 -7.52 -11.14 25.17
N MET A 361 -6.39 -10.98 25.84
CA MET A 361 -5.75 -12.01 26.65
C MET A 361 -5.33 -11.37 27.96
N SER A 362 -5.35 -12.13 29.06
CA SER A 362 -4.81 -11.60 30.29
C SER A 362 -3.28 -11.53 30.18
N ARG A 363 -2.67 -10.47 30.73
CA ARG A 363 -1.21 -10.32 30.81
C ARG A 363 -0.55 -11.59 31.38
N ALA A 364 -1.12 -12.15 32.44
CA ALA A 364 -0.64 -13.38 33.07
C ALA A 364 -0.65 -14.58 32.11
N ARG A 365 -1.64 -14.69 31.21
CA ARG A 365 -1.68 -15.76 30.20
C ARG A 365 -0.56 -15.60 29.18
N ILE A 366 -0.31 -14.38 28.68
CA ILE A 366 0.79 -14.13 27.73
C ILE A 366 2.14 -14.42 28.38
N GLU A 367 2.39 -13.91 29.59
CA GLU A 367 3.62 -14.19 30.35
C GLU A 367 3.81 -15.70 30.56
N SER A 368 2.74 -16.43 30.88
CA SER A 368 2.78 -17.90 31.02
C SER A 368 3.10 -18.61 29.72
N LEU A 369 2.52 -18.18 28.58
CA LEU A 369 2.78 -18.78 27.27
C LEU A 369 4.24 -18.57 26.86
N LEU A 370 4.73 -17.33 26.98
CA LEU A 370 6.12 -16.98 26.66
C LEU A 370 7.13 -17.67 27.59
N ALA A 371 6.85 -17.80 28.89
CA ALA A 371 7.71 -18.51 29.82
C ALA A 371 7.78 -20.03 29.54
N SER A 372 6.73 -20.61 28.94
CA SER A 372 6.70 -22.02 28.55
C SER A 372 7.40 -22.29 27.21
N PHE A 373 7.42 -21.31 26.31
CA PHE A 373 7.89 -21.44 24.94
C PHE A 373 9.32 -22.00 24.79
N PRO A 374 10.35 -21.54 25.53
CA PRO A 374 11.72 -22.04 25.37
C PRO A 374 11.86 -23.54 25.61
N LYS A 375 10.96 -24.15 26.41
CA LYS A 375 10.95 -25.59 26.71
C LYS A 375 10.36 -26.44 25.59
N LEU A 376 9.70 -25.80 24.62
CA LEU A 376 9.04 -26.45 23.50
C LEU A 376 9.95 -26.51 22.26
N ILE A 377 11.01 -25.71 22.21
CA ILE A 377 11.99 -25.71 21.12
C ILE A 377 12.84 -26.97 21.23
N PRO A 378 12.85 -27.86 20.22
CA PRO A 378 13.72 -29.03 20.25
C PRO A 378 15.18 -28.61 20.14
N THR A 379 16.05 -29.22 20.93
CA THR A 379 17.45 -28.79 21.11
C THR A 379 18.31 -28.88 19.85
N ASN A 380 17.83 -29.51 18.76
CA ASN A 380 18.59 -29.81 17.54
C ASN A 380 17.80 -29.59 16.23
N THR A 381 16.69 -28.83 16.24
CA THR A 381 15.95 -28.55 14.99
C THR A 381 15.62 -27.07 14.83
N GLN A 382 15.96 -26.51 13.66
CA GLN A 382 15.60 -25.14 13.28
C GLN A 382 14.15 -25.09 12.78
N HIS A 383 13.18 -25.36 13.66
CA HIS A 383 11.78 -25.14 13.32
C HIS A 383 11.40 -23.67 13.56
N THR A 384 10.86 -23.01 12.54
CA THR A 384 10.30 -21.63 12.66
C THR A 384 8.93 -21.60 13.32
N SER A 385 8.38 -22.76 13.71
CA SER A 385 7.13 -22.86 14.45
C SER A 385 7.10 -24.04 15.42
N VAL A 386 6.33 -23.92 16.49
CA VAL A 386 6.01 -25.03 17.39
C VAL A 386 4.54 -24.96 17.81
N GLU A 387 3.87 -26.10 17.87
CA GLU A 387 2.45 -26.18 18.21
C GLU A 387 2.24 -26.80 19.58
N THR A 388 1.30 -26.24 20.34
CA THR A 388 0.81 -26.80 21.63
C THR A 388 -0.63 -27.26 21.48
N THR A 389 -1.34 -27.62 22.56
CA THR A 389 -2.77 -27.92 22.47
C THR A 389 -3.60 -26.70 22.06
N ASP A 390 -3.24 -25.52 22.55
CA ASP A 390 -4.10 -24.33 22.52
C ASP A 390 -3.66 -23.30 21.46
N VAL A 391 -2.35 -23.17 21.23
CA VAL A 391 -1.77 -22.13 20.36
C VAL A 391 -0.61 -22.68 19.52
N ARG A 392 -0.35 -22.01 18.40
CA ARG A 392 0.86 -22.14 17.59
C ARG A 392 1.78 -20.97 17.90
N TYR A 393 3.07 -21.24 18.05
CA TYR A 393 4.11 -20.22 18.13
C TYR A 393 4.84 -20.22 16.79
N VAL A 394 4.95 -19.06 16.16
CA VAL A 394 5.80 -18.85 14.98
C VAL A 394 6.88 -17.90 15.42
N TYR A 395 8.15 -18.30 15.31
CA TYR A 395 9.23 -17.58 15.95
C TYR A 395 10.50 -17.58 15.11
N GLN A 396 11.32 -16.55 15.35
CA GLN A 396 12.62 -16.37 14.73
C GLN A 396 13.59 -15.85 15.79
N PRO A 397 14.81 -16.39 15.86
CA PRO A 397 15.86 -15.82 16.71
C PRO A 397 16.22 -14.42 16.21
N LEU A 398 16.42 -13.50 17.16
CA LEU A 398 16.81 -12.13 16.91
C LEU A 398 17.99 -11.82 17.86
N GLU A 399 19.20 -12.17 17.46
CA GLU A 399 20.40 -12.18 18.32
C GLU A 399 20.13 -12.97 19.63
N ASP A 400 20.33 -12.34 20.81
CA ASP A 400 20.07 -12.87 22.15
C ASP A 400 18.58 -12.90 22.53
N LEU A 401 17.69 -12.49 21.63
CA LEU A 401 16.25 -12.45 21.81
C LEU A 401 15.53 -13.45 20.89
N TYR A 402 14.24 -13.57 21.11
CA TYR A 402 13.29 -14.18 20.18
C TYR A 402 12.22 -13.15 19.83
N ILE A 403 11.85 -13.12 18.56
CA ILE A 403 10.58 -12.54 18.13
C ILE A 403 9.60 -13.67 17.87
N ILE A 404 8.40 -13.56 18.45
CA ILE A 404 7.41 -14.62 18.53
C ILE A 404 6.03 -14.07 18.17
N LEU A 405 5.38 -14.68 17.20
CA LEU A 405 3.94 -14.59 16.98
C LEU A 405 3.25 -15.76 17.66
N ILE A 406 2.25 -15.47 18.48
CA ILE A 406 1.33 -16.46 19.04
C ILE A 406 0.08 -16.45 18.17
N THR A 407 -0.19 -17.55 17.48
CA THR A 407 -1.29 -17.71 16.53
C THR A 407 -2.20 -18.88 16.95
N ASN A 408 -3.39 -18.98 16.34
CA ASN A 408 -4.21 -20.18 16.52
C ASN A 408 -3.80 -21.28 15.53
N LYS A 409 -4.26 -22.51 15.73
CA LYS A 409 -3.91 -23.62 14.82
C LYS A 409 -4.57 -23.54 13.44
N ALA A 410 -5.67 -22.80 13.35
CA ALA A 410 -6.45 -22.66 12.13
C ALA A 410 -5.89 -21.57 11.20
N SER A 411 -4.87 -20.83 11.64
CA SER A 411 -4.16 -19.83 10.85
C SER A 411 -3.38 -20.50 9.73
N ASN A 412 -3.22 -19.78 8.62
CA ASN A 412 -2.32 -20.19 7.57
C ASN A 412 -0.87 -19.96 8.02
N ILE A 413 -0.15 -21.04 8.28
CA ILE A 413 1.23 -21.00 8.78
C ILE A 413 2.18 -20.23 7.86
N LEU A 414 1.99 -20.28 6.53
CA LEU A 414 2.84 -19.54 5.59
C LEU A 414 2.62 -18.03 5.74
N GLN A 415 1.37 -17.62 5.92
CA GLN A 415 1.03 -16.22 6.17
C GLN A 415 1.57 -15.74 7.53
N ASP A 416 1.56 -16.60 8.55
CA ASP A 416 2.12 -16.28 9.87
C ASP A 416 3.64 -16.07 9.78
N ILE A 417 4.35 -16.94 9.07
CA ILE A 417 5.79 -16.85 8.84
C ILE A 417 6.13 -15.56 8.09
N ASP A 418 5.41 -15.26 7.00
CA ASP A 418 5.59 -14.00 6.27
C ASP A 418 5.31 -12.78 7.15
N THR A 419 4.40 -12.91 8.13
CA THR A 419 4.05 -11.81 9.05
C THR A 419 5.19 -11.62 10.01
N LEU A 420 5.71 -12.71 10.60
CA LEU A 420 6.87 -12.69 11.49
C LEU A 420 8.08 -12.06 10.81
N HIS A 421 8.36 -12.39 9.55
CA HIS A 421 9.46 -11.79 8.81
C HIS A 421 9.29 -10.28 8.62
N LEU A 422 8.08 -9.79 8.40
CA LEU A 422 7.82 -8.35 8.32
C LEU A 422 8.04 -7.66 9.68
N PHE A 423 7.58 -8.28 10.78
CA PHE A 423 7.87 -7.81 12.14
C PHE A 423 9.38 -7.75 12.40
N ALA A 424 10.12 -8.81 12.06
CA ALA A 424 11.56 -8.87 12.25
C ALA A 424 12.30 -7.78 11.44
N ARG A 425 11.90 -7.56 10.17
CA ARG A 425 12.47 -6.49 9.35
C ARG A 425 12.19 -5.10 9.92
N VAL A 426 10.97 -4.85 10.43
CA VAL A 426 10.64 -3.58 11.11
C VAL A 426 11.51 -3.38 12.34
N VAL A 427 11.74 -4.44 13.13
CA VAL A 427 12.64 -4.36 14.29
C VAL A 427 14.07 -4.02 13.85
N SER A 428 14.59 -4.66 12.81
CA SER A 428 15.93 -4.35 12.27
C SER A 428 16.04 -2.98 11.60
N ASP A 429 14.95 -2.44 11.06
CA ASP A 429 14.93 -1.10 10.46
C ASP A 429 14.89 0.01 11.53
N LEU A 430 14.09 -0.19 12.58
CA LEU A 430 13.94 0.78 13.67
C LEU A 430 15.04 0.69 14.74
N CYS A 431 15.58 -0.51 14.98
CA CYS A 431 16.60 -0.75 16.01
C CYS A 431 17.96 -1.01 15.36
N ARG A 432 19.00 -0.26 15.77
CA ARG A 432 20.37 -0.42 15.25
C ARG A 432 20.99 -1.78 15.59
N SER A 433 20.56 -2.38 16.68
CA SER A 433 21.00 -3.68 17.20
C SER A 433 19.83 -4.35 17.89
N ALA A 434 19.78 -5.68 17.90
CA ALA A 434 18.69 -6.44 18.50
C ALA A 434 18.89 -6.73 20.01
N GLU A 435 19.58 -5.84 20.71
CA GLU A 435 19.78 -5.91 22.15
C GLU A 435 18.56 -5.40 22.93
N GLN A 436 18.37 -5.96 24.13
CA GLN A 436 17.25 -5.60 25.01
C GLN A 436 17.13 -4.09 25.27
N ARG A 437 18.24 -3.37 25.42
CA ARG A 437 18.22 -1.92 25.69
C ARG A 437 17.67 -1.11 24.50
N GLU A 438 18.04 -1.49 23.29
CA GLU A 438 17.61 -0.77 22.08
C GLU A 438 16.14 -1.06 21.76
N ILE A 439 15.68 -2.30 21.99
CA ILE A 439 14.25 -2.66 21.87
C ILE A 439 13.39 -1.81 22.82
N VAL A 440 13.80 -1.68 24.09
CA VAL A 440 13.06 -0.88 25.08
C VAL A 440 13.07 0.61 24.70
N LYS A 441 14.19 1.10 24.16
CA LYS A 441 14.31 2.50 23.74
C LYS A 441 13.36 2.85 22.58
N ASN A 442 13.08 1.90 21.69
CA ASN A 442 12.19 2.08 20.55
C ASN A 442 10.81 1.41 20.75
N GLU A 443 10.42 1.08 21.99
CA GLU A 443 9.25 0.23 22.27
C GLU A 443 7.94 0.82 21.72
N PHE A 444 7.75 2.13 21.80
CA PHE A 444 6.54 2.78 21.29
C PHE A 444 6.45 2.73 19.77
N GLU A 445 7.53 3.07 19.06
CA GLU A 445 7.60 3.00 17.60
C GLU A 445 7.38 1.57 17.10
N LEU A 446 7.97 0.58 17.78
CA LEU A 446 7.74 -0.83 17.50
C LEU A 446 6.27 -1.23 17.69
N LEU A 447 5.63 -0.79 18.78
CA LEU A 447 4.21 -1.09 19.02
C LEU A 447 3.30 -0.44 17.96
N PHE A 448 3.57 0.80 17.57
CA PHE A 448 2.85 1.45 16.47
C PHE A 448 3.06 0.70 15.15
N ALA A 449 4.29 0.33 14.83
CA ALA A 449 4.58 -0.43 13.62
C ALA A 449 3.87 -1.79 13.61
N PHE A 450 3.80 -2.45 14.78
CA PHE A 450 3.11 -3.73 14.94
C PHE A 450 1.60 -3.60 14.74
N ASP A 451 0.99 -2.51 15.19
CA ASP A 451 -0.43 -2.20 14.95
C ASP A 451 -0.73 -1.90 13.48
N GLU A 452 0.23 -1.36 12.73
CA GLU A 452 0.10 -1.17 11.28
C GLU A 452 0.25 -2.47 10.48
N ILE A 453 1.05 -3.42 10.98
CA ILE A 453 1.19 -4.74 10.33
C ILE A 453 0.00 -5.64 10.66
N VAL A 454 -0.48 -5.62 11.91
CA VAL A 454 -1.58 -6.45 12.37
C VAL A 454 -2.64 -5.63 13.08
N SER A 455 -3.85 -5.64 12.56
CA SER A 455 -5.02 -5.02 13.16
C SER A 455 -6.00 -6.09 13.66
N LEU A 456 -6.33 -6.07 14.95
CA LEU A 456 -7.32 -6.98 15.57
C LEU A 456 -7.06 -8.50 15.33
N GLY A 457 -5.79 -8.86 15.12
CA GLY A 457 -5.34 -10.23 14.86
C GLY A 457 -5.39 -10.64 13.39
N TYR A 458 -5.56 -9.66 12.50
CA TYR A 458 -5.47 -9.80 11.05
C TYR A 458 -4.22 -9.13 10.52
N ARG A 459 -3.50 -9.83 9.65
CA ARG A 459 -2.39 -9.25 8.92
C ARG A 459 -2.93 -8.27 7.87
N GLU A 460 -2.49 -7.03 7.95
CA GLU A 460 -2.72 -6.01 6.92
C GLU A 460 -1.81 -6.27 5.70
N PRO A 461 -2.27 -5.97 4.46
CA PRO A 461 -1.49 -6.16 3.25
C PRO A 461 -0.48 -5.02 3.05
N VAL A 462 0.37 -4.79 4.05
CA VAL A 462 1.37 -3.72 4.08
C VAL A 462 2.78 -4.27 3.87
N ASN A 463 3.67 -3.42 3.35
CA ASN A 463 5.11 -3.68 3.23
C ASN A 463 5.92 -2.71 4.13
N LEU A 464 7.22 -2.98 4.29
CA LEU A 464 8.10 -2.20 5.17
C LEU A 464 8.10 -0.70 4.86
N MET A 465 8.11 -0.33 3.56
CA MET A 465 8.12 1.07 3.14
C MET A 465 6.80 1.78 3.48
N GLN A 466 5.67 1.09 3.36
CA GLN A 466 4.38 1.63 3.75
C GLN A 466 4.30 1.85 5.27
N VAL A 467 4.76 0.86 6.06
CA VAL A 467 4.82 1.00 7.52
C VAL A 467 5.70 2.19 7.91
N ARG A 468 6.88 2.33 7.29
CA ARG A 468 7.77 3.48 7.50
C ARG A 468 7.10 4.81 7.19
N ASN A 469 6.45 4.94 6.04
CA ASN A 469 5.77 6.18 5.66
C ASN A 469 4.65 6.56 6.65
N VAL A 470 3.95 5.55 7.18
CA VAL A 470 2.89 5.76 8.19
C VAL A 470 3.50 6.22 9.52
N LEU A 471 4.60 5.60 9.96
CA LEU A 471 5.31 5.97 11.19
C LEU A 471 5.93 7.36 11.12
N GLU A 472 6.53 7.73 9.99
CA GLU A 472 7.12 9.05 9.79
C GLU A 472 6.05 10.17 9.69
N MET A 473 4.75 9.81 9.70
CA MET A 473 3.60 10.70 9.55
C MET A 473 3.77 11.71 8.39
N GLU A 474 4.48 11.32 7.33
CA GLU A 474 4.79 12.24 6.24
C GLU A 474 3.56 12.47 5.35
N SER A 475 2.82 13.54 5.61
CA SER A 475 1.80 14.02 4.68
C SER A 475 2.46 14.72 3.50
N HIS A 476 2.39 14.11 2.31
CA HIS A 476 2.80 14.75 1.07
C HIS A 476 2.09 16.09 0.82
N GLU A 477 0.84 16.24 1.28
CA GLU A 477 0.10 17.50 1.19
C GLU A 477 0.66 18.57 2.11
N GLU A 478 1.09 18.21 3.32
CA GLU A 478 1.71 19.15 4.26
C GLU A 478 3.04 19.68 3.71
N LYS A 479 3.89 18.82 3.14
CA LYS A 479 5.14 19.24 2.46
C LYS A 479 4.86 20.21 1.31
N ILE A 480 3.83 19.96 0.51
CA ILE A 480 3.44 20.88 -0.58
C ILE A 480 2.97 22.22 -0.01
N GLN A 481 2.17 22.24 1.06
CA GLN A 481 1.72 23.46 1.71
C GLN A 481 2.87 24.26 2.33
N GLU A 482 3.85 23.60 2.95
CA GLU A 482 5.06 24.26 3.45
C GLU A 482 5.87 24.91 2.34
N ILE A 483 6.04 24.23 1.20
CA ILE A 483 6.73 24.79 0.04
C ILE A 483 5.98 26.02 -0.50
N ILE A 484 4.65 25.95 -0.59
CA ILE A 484 3.82 27.07 -1.02
C ILE A 484 3.92 28.24 -0.03
N ALA A 485 3.87 27.98 1.27
CA ALA A 485 3.99 28.99 2.31
C ALA A 485 5.37 29.67 2.28
N ARG A 486 6.45 28.88 2.15
CA ARG A 486 7.82 29.39 2.07
C ARG A 486 8.04 30.23 0.81
N ASN A 487 7.45 29.82 -0.32
CA ASN A 487 7.50 30.60 -1.56
C ASN A 487 6.72 31.92 -1.44
N LYS A 488 5.53 31.90 -0.82
CA LYS A 488 4.74 33.11 -0.55
C LYS A 488 5.47 34.07 0.39
N GLU A 489 6.15 33.55 1.40
CA GLU A 489 6.95 34.38 2.32
C GLU A 489 8.16 35.01 1.60
N ALA A 490 8.85 34.23 0.76
CA ALA A 490 9.96 34.73 -0.06
C ALA A 490 9.49 35.83 -1.03
N GLU A 491 8.36 35.62 -1.70
CA GLU A 491 7.75 36.61 -2.61
C GLU A 491 7.35 37.89 -1.85
N ALA A 492 6.69 37.75 -0.69
CA ALA A 492 6.33 38.89 0.15
C ALA A 492 7.57 39.68 0.61
N LYS A 493 8.66 38.99 0.96
CA LYS A 493 9.93 39.60 1.38
C LYS A 493 10.63 40.32 0.23
N GLU A 494 10.60 39.76 -0.98
CA GLU A 494 11.08 40.44 -2.19
C GLU A 494 10.25 41.70 -2.48
N GLU A 495 8.93 41.62 -2.38
CA GLU A 495 8.05 42.75 -2.65
C GLU A 495 8.26 43.88 -1.62
N LEU A 496 8.44 43.53 -0.35
CA LEU A 496 8.82 44.47 0.71
C LEU A 496 10.15 45.17 0.41
N LYS A 497 11.15 44.42 -0.08
CA LYS A 497 12.45 44.97 -0.49
C LYS A 497 12.33 45.90 -1.69
N ARG A 498 11.48 45.58 -2.67
CA ARG A 498 11.19 46.44 -3.84
C ARG A 498 10.49 47.73 -3.43
N ARG A 499 9.47 47.65 -2.56
CA ARG A 499 8.75 48.83 -2.04
C ARG A 499 9.65 49.70 -1.17
N ALA A 500 10.52 49.12 -0.34
CA ALA A 500 11.49 49.87 0.46
C ALA A 500 12.46 50.67 -0.43
N LYS A 501 12.99 50.05 -1.49
CA LYS A 501 13.84 50.75 -2.48
C LYS A 501 13.10 51.86 -3.22
N GLN A 502 11.84 51.65 -3.60
CA GLN A 502 11.03 52.69 -4.24
C GLN A 502 10.77 53.88 -3.31
N LEU A 503 10.45 53.63 -2.04
CA LEU A 503 10.27 54.68 -1.03
C LEU A 503 11.57 55.45 -0.76
N GLU A 504 12.72 54.75 -0.75
CA GLU A 504 14.03 55.37 -0.61
C GLU A 504 14.38 56.25 -1.81
N MET A 505 14.12 55.77 -3.03
CA MET A 505 14.31 56.54 -4.26
C MET A 505 13.41 57.77 -4.31
N GLN A 506 12.14 57.65 -3.91
CA GLN A 506 11.22 58.79 -3.78
C GLN A 506 11.67 59.79 -2.72
N ARG A 507 12.17 59.34 -1.56
CA ARG A 507 12.76 60.23 -0.54
C ARG A 507 13.97 60.98 -1.08
N ARG A 508 14.84 60.30 -1.82
CA ARG A 508 16.02 60.90 -2.45
C ARG A 508 15.65 61.90 -3.54
N GLU A 509 14.59 61.63 -4.31
CA GLU A 509 14.06 62.56 -5.30
C GLU A 509 13.36 63.77 -4.66
N GLN A 510 12.61 63.57 -3.57
CA GLN A 510 12.05 64.67 -2.77
C GLN A 510 13.13 65.54 -2.14
N GLN A 511 14.22 64.95 -1.63
CA GLN A 511 15.38 65.72 -1.17
C GLN A 511 16.06 66.49 -2.31
N ARG A 512 16.17 65.90 -3.51
CA ARG A 512 16.67 66.60 -4.70
C ARG A 512 15.75 67.74 -5.13
N ARG A 513 14.43 67.56 -5.09
CA ARG A 513 13.45 68.63 -5.39
C ARG A 513 13.46 69.73 -4.34
N ALA A 514 13.64 69.39 -3.06
CA ALA A 514 13.84 70.38 -1.99
C ALA A 514 15.17 71.15 -2.14
N ALA A 515 16.21 70.52 -2.70
CA ALA A 515 17.47 71.19 -3.00
C ALA A 515 17.45 72.02 -4.31
N ALA A 516 16.54 71.71 -5.25
CA ALA A 516 16.42 72.40 -6.55
C ALA A 516 15.35 73.51 -6.56
N GLY A 517 14.71 73.79 -5.42
CA GLY A 517 13.71 74.84 -5.27
C GLY A 517 14.04 75.76 -4.09
N ALA A 518 14.97 76.69 -4.28
CA ALA A 518 15.10 77.90 -3.48
C ALA A 518 15.47 79.06 -4.42
N PRO A 519 14.85 80.24 -4.28
CA PRO A 519 15.44 81.15 -3.29
C PRO A 519 14.46 82.03 -2.52
N SER A 520 14.99 82.52 -1.40
CA SER A 520 14.71 83.82 -0.76
C SER A 520 13.51 83.92 0.19
N GLY A 521 13.79 84.30 1.44
CA GLY A 521 12.80 85.01 2.26
C GLY A 521 12.93 84.84 3.77
N GLY A 522 13.91 85.50 4.38
CA GLY A 522 13.78 86.26 5.63
C GLY A 522 13.25 85.61 6.93
N GLY A 523 14.13 85.57 7.94
CA GLY A 523 13.86 86.29 9.19
C GLY A 523 13.24 85.53 10.38
N TYR A 524 13.98 85.61 11.50
CA TYR A 524 13.53 85.83 12.88
C TYR A 524 13.14 84.66 13.82
N LEU A 525 13.88 84.64 14.95
CA LEU A 525 13.54 84.30 16.36
C LEU A 525 13.03 82.88 16.65
N GLY A 526 13.81 82.01 17.28
CA GLY A 526 14.05 81.95 18.74
C GLY A 526 13.55 80.58 19.23
N GLY A 527 14.07 79.83 20.19
CA GLY A 527 15.12 79.95 21.20
C GLY A 527 14.90 78.75 22.16
N GLY A 528 15.98 78.07 22.58
CA GLY A 528 16.00 77.11 23.71
C GLY A 528 15.37 75.73 23.45
N ILE A 529 15.79 74.62 24.05
CA ILE A 529 16.69 74.33 25.17
C ILE A 529 17.12 72.85 25.04
N SER A 530 18.35 72.55 25.46
CA SER A 530 18.91 71.22 25.66
C SER A 530 18.19 70.40 26.75
N GLY A 531 18.12 69.07 26.60
CA GLY A 531 17.77 68.21 27.72
C GLY A 531 17.79 66.73 27.39
N TYR A 532 18.94 66.08 27.64
CA TYR A 532 19.04 64.64 27.85
C TYR A 532 18.17 64.21 29.05
N ALA A 533 17.42 63.12 28.93
CA ALA A 533 17.02 62.30 30.09
C ALA A 533 16.86 60.82 29.68
N PRO A 534 17.34 59.88 30.51
CA PRO A 534 17.49 58.47 30.17
C PRO A 534 16.20 57.65 30.35
N VAL A 535 16.15 56.52 29.65
CA VAL A 535 15.07 55.52 29.66
C VAL A 535 14.98 54.86 31.04
N ALA A 536 13.79 54.91 31.64
CA ALA A 536 13.48 54.24 32.91
C ALA A 536 13.18 52.74 32.70
N GLN A 537 13.82 51.90 33.51
CA GLN A 537 13.46 50.49 33.71
C GLN A 537 12.01 50.37 34.21
N ARG A 538 11.25 49.42 33.64
CA ARG A 538 10.03 48.90 34.25
C ARG A 538 10.14 47.39 34.41
N GLU A 539 9.97 46.96 35.66
CA GLU A 539 9.91 45.59 36.11
C GLU A 539 8.75 44.82 35.50
N TYR A 540 8.98 43.51 35.33
CA TYR A 540 8.04 42.54 34.79
C TYR A 540 7.18 41.94 35.91
N THR A 541 5.86 42.01 35.75
CA THR A 541 4.90 41.24 36.56
C THR A 541 3.94 40.50 35.63
N PRO A 542 3.79 39.16 35.75
CA PRO A 542 2.91 38.39 34.88
C PRO A 542 1.44 38.53 35.33
N PRO A 543 0.47 38.69 34.42
CA PRO A 543 -0.94 38.71 34.80
C PRO A 543 -1.51 37.29 34.95
N ALA A 544 -2.36 37.14 35.96
CA ALA A 544 -3.05 35.92 36.37
C ALA A 544 -4.21 35.52 35.43
N ALA A 545 -4.57 34.24 35.51
CA ALA A 545 -5.66 33.60 34.78
C ALA A 545 -7.03 34.24 35.09
N ILE A 546 -7.79 34.57 34.04
CA ILE A 546 -9.20 34.92 34.12
C ILE A 546 -9.98 34.01 33.17
N ARG A 547 -10.87 33.21 33.76
CA ARG A 547 -11.97 32.50 33.09
C ARG A 547 -13.08 33.50 32.79
N THR A 548 -13.66 33.52 31.58
CA THR A 548 -15.03 34.00 31.38
C THR A 548 -15.72 33.37 30.17
N ASN A 549 -17.01 33.10 30.38
CA ASN A 549 -18.03 32.55 29.50
C ASN A 549 -18.28 33.34 28.21
N SER A 550 -18.84 32.63 27.22
CA SER A 550 -19.46 33.16 25.99
C SER A 550 -20.59 34.17 26.24
N PRO A 551 -20.84 35.05 25.25
CA PRO A 551 -22.17 35.10 24.65
C PRO A 551 -22.18 35.23 23.10
N ALA A 552 -23.35 34.95 22.54
CA ALA A 552 -23.68 34.78 21.11
C ALA A 552 -23.97 36.14 20.38
N PRO A 553 -24.46 36.18 19.11
CA PRO A 553 -23.91 37.02 18.04
C PRO A 553 -24.72 38.29 17.72
N SER A 554 -24.10 39.25 17.02
CA SER A 554 -24.81 40.37 16.37
C SER A 554 -24.24 40.70 14.99
N SER A 555 -25.14 41.14 14.12
CA SER A 555 -25.14 41.15 12.65
C SER A 555 -24.61 42.42 11.95
N LEU A 556 -24.37 42.28 10.62
CA LEU A 556 -24.25 43.32 9.56
C LEU A 556 -22.87 44.02 9.48
N ARG A 557 -22.25 44.33 8.32
CA ARG A 557 -22.73 44.60 6.94
C ARG A 557 -21.51 44.60 5.98
N ALA A 558 -21.69 44.16 4.74
CA ALA A 558 -20.69 44.27 3.67
C ALA A 558 -20.67 45.69 3.03
N PRO A 559 -19.53 46.16 2.47
CA PRO A 559 -19.52 47.23 1.50
C PRO A 559 -19.49 46.70 0.06
N ALA A 560 -20.29 47.35 -0.78
CA ALA A 560 -20.46 47.12 -2.20
C ALA A 560 -19.37 47.81 -3.04
N PHE A 561 -19.05 47.24 -4.21
CA PHE A 561 -18.40 47.98 -5.31
C PHE A 561 -19.23 47.86 -6.59
N LYS A 562 -19.59 49.01 -7.15
CA LYS A 562 -20.35 49.17 -8.41
C LYS A 562 -19.40 49.07 -9.60
N GLY A 563 -19.87 48.46 -10.68
CA GLY A 563 -19.10 48.22 -11.91
C GLY A 563 -19.26 49.27 -13.01
N SER A 564 -18.52 49.01 -14.09
CA SER A 564 -18.83 49.41 -15.47
C SER A 564 -18.07 48.43 -16.39
N GLY A 565 -18.70 47.95 -17.47
CA GLY A 565 -18.14 46.91 -18.34
C GLY A 565 -18.37 47.18 -19.83
N MET A 566 -17.69 46.39 -20.68
CA MET A 566 -18.06 45.97 -22.07
C MET A 566 -17.01 44.92 -22.54
N LYS A 567 -17.40 43.63 -22.74
CA LYS A 567 -17.62 42.88 -24.02
C LYS A 567 -16.44 42.93 -25.03
N LEU A 568 -15.96 41.89 -25.75
CA LEU A 568 -16.22 40.45 -25.94
C LEU A 568 -15.10 39.86 -26.85
N GLY A 569 -14.79 38.55 -26.75
CA GLY A 569 -14.07 37.72 -27.76
C GLY A 569 -12.58 37.47 -27.43
N GLY A 570 -11.96 36.28 -27.54
CA GLY A 570 -12.28 34.96 -28.07
C GLY A 570 -11.14 33.97 -27.68
N LYS A 571 -11.37 32.66 -27.79
CA LYS A 571 -10.53 31.54 -27.31
C LYS A 571 -9.04 31.57 -27.72
N ARG A 572 -8.12 31.22 -26.80
CA ARG A 572 -7.18 30.05 -26.84
C ARG A 572 -6.14 30.08 -25.69
N THR A 573 -5.79 28.89 -25.22
CA THR A 573 -4.88 28.54 -24.13
C THR A 573 -3.42 28.92 -24.43
N GLN A 574 -2.82 29.76 -23.59
CA GLN A 574 -1.38 30.07 -23.61
C GLN A 574 -0.64 29.17 -22.63
N GLN A 575 -0.07 28.08 -23.15
CA GLN A 575 0.91 27.24 -22.44
C GLN A 575 2.22 27.14 -23.25
N SER A 576 2.49 28.12 -24.12
CA SER A 576 3.60 28.08 -25.10
C SER A 576 4.39 29.39 -25.22
N ALA A 577 4.45 30.22 -24.16
CA ALA A 577 5.17 31.50 -24.20
C ALA A 577 6.24 31.67 -23.09
N LEU A 578 6.65 30.58 -22.43
CA LEU A 578 7.69 30.61 -21.39
C LEU A 578 8.92 29.76 -21.73
N LEU A 579 8.92 29.06 -22.87
CA LEU A 579 9.99 28.13 -23.28
C LEU A 579 10.97 28.74 -24.30
N ASP A 580 10.86 30.04 -24.58
CA ASP A 580 11.64 30.72 -25.65
C ASP A 580 12.62 31.78 -25.10
N ALA A 581 12.91 31.77 -23.79
CA ALA A 581 13.64 32.86 -23.13
C ALA A 581 14.99 32.48 -22.48
N LEU A 582 15.43 31.21 -22.54
CA LEU A 582 16.70 30.82 -21.92
C LEU A 582 17.46 29.80 -22.78
N GLY A 583 18.07 30.30 -23.86
CA GLY A 583 19.22 29.67 -24.53
C GLY A 583 20.51 30.05 -23.80
N GLY A 584 21.42 29.09 -23.65
CA GLY A 584 22.72 29.26 -23.00
C GLY A 584 23.85 29.65 -23.96
N GLU A 585 25.01 30.00 -23.40
CA GLU A 585 26.33 29.41 -23.71
C GLU A 585 27.48 30.11 -22.96
N ALA A 586 28.51 29.30 -22.72
CA ALA A 586 29.94 29.61 -22.59
C ALA A 586 30.55 30.13 -21.27
N LEU A 587 31.32 29.20 -20.68
CA LEU A 587 32.53 29.33 -19.87
C LEU A 587 33.57 30.33 -20.43
N LEU A 588 34.38 30.97 -19.56
CA LEU A 588 35.86 30.82 -19.48
C LEU A 588 36.55 31.84 -18.53
N SER A 589 37.52 31.30 -17.76
CA SER A 589 38.82 31.83 -17.27
C SER A 589 38.91 33.08 -16.35
N GLU A 590 39.61 32.94 -15.21
CA GLU A 590 41.00 33.44 -15.04
C GLU A 590 41.68 32.96 -13.73
N ASP A 591 42.95 32.58 -13.87
CA ASP A 591 43.95 32.10 -12.89
C ASP A 591 44.60 33.27 -12.12
N MET A 592 44.97 33.09 -10.84
CA MET A 592 46.03 33.89 -10.18
C MET A 592 46.81 33.06 -9.14
N SER A 593 48.12 33.01 -9.38
CA SER A 593 49.24 32.28 -8.77
C SER A 593 49.65 32.60 -7.31
N ALA A 594 50.41 31.64 -6.71
CA ALA A 594 50.96 31.50 -5.33
C ALA A 594 52.10 32.50 -4.94
N PRO A 595 52.72 32.51 -3.71
CA PRO A 595 53.54 31.38 -3.13
C PRO A 595 53.74 31.29 -1.57
N GLY A 596 54.31 30.16 -1.09
CA GLY A 596 55.34 30.14 -0.02
C GLY A 596 55.06 29.44 1.34
N THR A 597 55.66 28.26 1.56
CA THR A 597 55.73 27.40 2.78
C THR A 597 56.65 27.97 3.92
N PRO A 598 56.64 27.50 5.21
CA PRO A 598 57.09 26.14 5.60
C PRO A 598 56.35 25.46 6.80
N ALA A 599 56.73 24.19 7.02
CA ALA A 599 56.10 23.12 7.81
C ALA A 599 56.18 23.19 9.35
N VAL A 600 55.21 22.57 10.04
CA VAL A 600 55.38 21.84 11.32
C VAL A 600 54.37 20.67 11.40
N SER A 601 54.74 19.65 12.17
CA SER A 601 54.41 18.22 12.23
C SER A 601 53.20 17.75 13.07
N HIS A 602 52.68 16.57 12.68
CA HIS A 602 52.04 15.48 13.46
C HIS A 602 50.75 15.70 14.29
N THR A 603 49.62 15.19 13.75
CA THR A 603 48.71 14.20 14.40
C THR A 603 47.74 13.64 13.34
N PRO A 604 47.56 12.31 13.18
CA PRO A 604 46.49 11.79 12.33
C PRO A 604 45.16 11.82 13.10
N GLU A 605 44.27 12.72 12.70
CA GLU A 605 42.84 12.66 13.00
C GLU A 605 42.15 11.57 12.14
N PRO A 606 41.04 10.97 12.63
CA PRO A 606 40.44 9.80 12.01
C PRO A 606 39.86 10.13 10.64
N VAL A 607 40.23 9.29 9.66
CA VAL A 607 39.71 9.32 8.30
C VAL A 607 38.20 9.18 8.35
N ALA A 608 37.49 10.22 7.91
CA ALA A 608 36.08 10.13 7.57
C ALA A 608 35.91 8.98 6.57
N SER A 609 35.14 7.95 6.95
CA SER A 609 34.88 6.79 6.10
C SER A 609 34.25 7.26 4.79
N ALA A 610 35.01 7.17 3.71
CA ALA A 610 34.48 7.26 2.36
C ALA A 610 33.38 6.18 2.17
N PRO A 611 32.34 6.44 1.35
CA PRO A 611 31.31 5.45 1.07
C PRO A 611 31.96 4.17 0.54
N LYS A 612 31.56 3.01 1.11
CA LYS A 612 32.02 1.68 0.65
C LYS A 612 31.74 1.57 -0.85
N ASN A 613 32.78 1.27 -1.62
CA ASN A 613 32.71 1.22 -3.08
C ASN A 613 32.24 -0.18 -3.50
N ASP A 614 30.99 -0.33 -3.94
CA ASP A 614 30.39 -1.61 -4.38
C ASP A 614 31.06 -2.25 -5.62
N ARG A 615 32.13 -1.63 -6.14
CA ARG A 615 32.85 -2.04 -7.35
C ARG A 615 34.04 -2.96 -7.09
N GLY A 616 34.42 -3.17 -5.82
CA GLY A 616 35.59 -4.00 -5.46
C GLY A 616 36.86 -3.60 -6.23
N SER A 617 37.61 -4.61 -6.67
CA SER A 617 38.85 -4.49 -7.46
C SER A 617 38.61 -4.46 -8.99
N LEU A 618 37.37 -4.27 -9.45
CA LEU A 618 37.08 -4.25 -10.88
C LEU A 618 37.80 -3.11 -11.62
N PRO A 619 38.30 -3.33 -12.85
CA PRO A 619 38.88 -2.29 -13.68
C PRO A 619 37.88 -1.14 -13.91
N PRO A 620 38.29 0.15 -13.88
CA PRO A 620 37.39 1.25 -14.20
C PRO A 620 37.07 1.27 -15.70
N VAL A 621 35.80 1.50 -16.05
CA VAL A 621 35.35 1.69 -17.44
C VAL A 621 35.26 3.18 -17.76
N GLU A 622 35.94 3.61 -18.83
CA GLU A 622 35.83 5.00 -19.31
C GLU A 622 34.48 5.23 -20.02
N ALA A 623 33.65 6.10 -19.45
CA ALA A 623 32.32 6.40 -19.98
C ALA A 623 32.37 7.24 -21.27
N GLN A 624 31.84 6.66 -22.35
CA GLN A 624 31.58 7.34 -23.63
C GLN A 624 30.30 8.18 -23.58
N SER A 625 30.01 8.96 -24.64
CA SER A 625 28.82 9.82 -24.70
C SER A 625 27.49 9.08 -24.56
N VAL A 626 27.48 7.80 -24.96
CA VAL A 626 26.45 6.82 -24.62
C VAL A 626 27.09 5.78 -23.73
N HIS A 627 26.67 5.76 -22.46
CA HIS A 627 27.18 4.87 -21.45
C HIS A 627 26.05 4.03 -20.88
N VAL A 628 26.25 2.72 -20.79
CA VAL A 628 25.27 1.79 -20.25
C VAL A 628 25.86 1.08 -19.06
N ILE A 629 25.12 1.12 -17.96
CA ILE A 629 25.50 0.47 -16.70
C ILE A 629 24.56 -0.72 -16.51
N VAL A 630 25.12 -1.92 -16.52
CA VAL A 630 24.44 -3.18 -16.23
C VAL A 630 24.82 -3.64 -14.84
N LYS A 631 23.84 -3.84 -13.97
CA LYS A 631 24.04 -4.39 -12.63
C LYS A 631 23.20 -5.63 -12.45
N GLU A 632 23.83 -6.72 -12.02
CA GLU A 632 23.19 -7.96 -11.66
C GLU A 632 23.42 -8.33 -10.20
N PHE A 633 22.41 -8.96 -9.62
CA PHE A 633 22.41 -9.46 -8.25
C PHE A 633 22.05 -10.94 -8.28
N ILE A 634 22.93 -11.77 -7.73
CA ILE A 634 22.72 -13.22 -7.63
C ILE A 634 22.40 -13.62 -6.18
N ASN A 635 21.36 -14.44 -6.04
CA ASN A 635 21.01 -15.16 -4.82
C ASN A 635 20.91 -16.65 -5.14
N LEU A 636 21.78 -17.45 -4.53
CA LEU A 636 21.99 -18.84 -4.88
C LEU A 636 22.22 -19.72 -3.64
N GLU A 637 21.57 -20.87 -3.62
CA GLU A 637 21.67 -21.87 -2.55
C GLU A 637 21.84 -23.27 -3.16
N LEU A 638 23.00 -23.87 -2.91
CA LEU A 638 23.41 -25.21 -3.39
C LEU A 638 23.33 -26.23 -2.26
N MET A 639 23.04 -27.48 -2.59
CA MET A 639 23.09 -28.60 -1.64
C MET A 639 24.51 -29.18 -1.55
N ARG A 640 24.90 -29.70 -0.37
CA ARG A 640 26.21 -30.36 -0.13
C ARG A 640 26.58 -31.45 -1.14
N GLU A 641 25.59 -32.24 -1.56
CA GLU A 641 25.78 -33.41 -2.44
C GLU A 641 25.74 -33.05 -3.94
N GLY A 642 25.78 -31.75 -4.26
CA GLY A 642 25.34 -31.23 -5.56
C GLY A 642 23.82 -31.09 -5.60
N GLY A 643 23.31 -30.21 -6.46
CA GLY A 643 21.90 -29.83 -6.44
C GLY A 643 21.69 -28.33 -6.25
N LEU A 644 20.83 -27.72 -7.06
CA LEU A 644 20.39 -26.32 -6.85
C LEU A 644 19.04 -26.25 -6.11
N THR A 645 19.05 -25.68 -4.90
CA THR A 645 17.82 -25.44 -4.13
C THR A 645 17.06 -24.25 -4.70
N ASN A 646 17.79 -23.15 -4.93
CA ASN A 646 17.26 -21.89 -5.43
C ASN A 646 18.35 -21.11 -6.17
N LEU A 647 18.01 -20.59 -7.35
CA LEU A 647 18.77 -19.57 -8.05
C LEU A 647 17.83 -18.44 -8.46
N GLU A 648 18.08 -17.25 -7.90
CA GLU A 648 17.47 -16.01 -8.36
C GLU A 648 18.55 -15.08 -8.91
N LEU A 649 18.31 -14.55 -10.10
CA LEU A 649 19.15 -13.55 -10.73
C LEU A 649 18.28 -12.34 -11.08
N ARG A 650 18.68 -11.16 -10.61
CA ARG A 650 17.97 -9.90 -10.86
C ARG A 650 18.94 -8.90 -11.48
N GLY A 651 18.53 -8.20 -12.52
CA GLY A 651 19.37 -7.17 -13.10
C GLY A 651 18.63 -5.96 -13.62
N ASP A 652 19.36 -4.87 -13.74
CA ASP A 652 18.89 -3.63 -14.34
C ASP A 652 19.95 -2.99 -15.24
N MET A 653 19.46 -2.35 -16.31
CA MET A 653 20.25 -1.63 -17.29
C MET A 653 19.87 -0.16 -17.25
N ASN A 654 20.83 0.68 -16.86
CA ASN A 654 20.73 2.13 -16.84
C ASN A 654 21.44 2.73 -18.03
N LEU A 655 20.73 3.55 -18.80
CA LEU A 655 21.26 4.30 -19.92
C LEU A 655 21.59 5.72 -19.47
N GLN A 656 22.83 6.15 -19.69
CA GLN A 656 23.30 7.50 -19.45
C GLN A 656 23.80 8.10 -20.76
N ILE A 657 23.24 9.26 -21.12
CA ILE A 657 23.61 9.99 -22.33
C ILE A 657 24.14 11.35 -21.90
N SER A 658 25.37 11.69 -22.30
CA SER A 658 25.96 13.00 -22.01
C SER A 658 25.88 13.96 -23.20
N ASP A 659 25.82 13.44 -24.43
CA ASP A 659 25.70 14.25 -25.65
C ASP A 659 24.23 14.35 -26.11
N PRO A 660 23.64 15.57 -26.14
CA PRO A 660 22.27 15.79 -26.62
C PRO A 660 21.99 15.31 -28.05
N ASP A 661 22.98 15.34 -28.94
CA ASP A 661 22.81 14.92 -30.33
C ASP A 661 22.63 13.40 -30.45
N LEU A 662 23.08 12.67 -29.43
CA LEU A 662 22.95 11.22 -29.29
C LEU A 662 21.75 10.85 -28.40
N ALA A 663 20.77 11.73 -28.19
CA ALA A 663 19.63 11.40 -27.33
C ALA A 663 18.54 10.55 -28.04
N ARG A 664 18.58 10.45 -29.37
CA ARG A 664 17.58 9.72 -30.19
C ARG A 664 18.17 8.44 -30.79
N LEU A 665 18.17 7.38 -29.98
CA LEU A 665 18.85 6.12 -30.27
C LEU A 665 17.92 4.92 -30.16
N LYS A 666 18.33 3.82 -30.78
CA LYS A 666 17.86 2.47 -30.50
C LYS A 666 19.05 1.64 -30.01
N LEU A 667 18.86 0.87 -28.95
CA LEU A 667 19.85 -0.06 -28.43
C LEU A 667 19.42 -1.48 -28.75
N THR A 668 20.26 -2.22 -29.45
CA THR A 668 20.01 -3.62 -29.79
C THR A 668 20.75 -4.48 -28.78
N LEU A 669 20.02 -5.26 -27.99
CA LEU A 669 20.63 -6.24 -27.10
C LEU A 669 21.25 -7.36 -27.93
N ALA A 670 22.37 -7.91 -27.45
CA ALA A 670 22.92 -9.14 -27.98
C ALA A 670 21.86 -10.26 -27.91
N PRO A 671 21.88 -11.21 -28.86
CA PRO A 671 21.05 -12.40 -28.75
C PRO A 671 21.33 -13.02 -27.38
N ALA A 672 20.28 -13.22 -26.57
CA ALA A 672 20.48 -13.90 -25.31
C ALA A 672 21.13 -15.25 -25.61
N PRO A 673 22.19 -15.63 -24.88
CA PRO A 673 22.75 -16.97 -25.02
C PRO A 673 21.60 -17.97 -24.87
N ALA A 674 21.63 -19.05 -25.65
CA ALA A 674 20.56 -20.04 -25.73
C ALA A 674 20.25 -20.74 -24.38
N SER A 675 20.96 -20.36 -23.31
CA SER A 675 20.87 -20.83 -21.94
C SER A 675 19.53 -20.50 -21.30
N TYR A 676 19.21 -19.26 -20.92
CA TYR A 676 18.09 -18.94 -19.99
C TYR A 676 16.64 -19.09 -20.52
N GLY A 677 16.45 -19.47 -21.79
CA GLY A 677 15.13 -19.76 -22.36
C GLY A 677 14.06 -18.65 -22.20
N PRO A 678 12.75 -19.00 -22.18
CA PRO A 678 11.66 -18.05 -21.92
C PRO A 678 11.50 -17.67 -20.44
N GLU A 679 12.30 -18.25 -19.54
CA GLU A 679 12.19 -18.08 -18.08
C GLU A 679 12.80 -16.75 -17.59
N LEU A 680 13.73 -16.18 -18.36
CA LEU A 680 14.26 -14.84 -18.11
C LEU A 680 13.23 -13.76 -18.49
N GLN A 681 12.62 -13.16 -17.48
CA GLN A 681 11.54 -12.18 -17.66
C GLN A 681 12.09 -10.76 -17.76
N PHE A 682 11.77 -10.06 -18.85
CA PHE A 682 12.12 -8.65 -19.04
C PHE A 682 10.97 -7.70 -18.69
N LYS A 683 11.29 -6.60 -18.03
CA LYS A 683 10.40 -5.45 -17.79
C LYS A 683 11.06 -4.19 -18.37
N GLN A 684 10.48 -3.66 -19.44
CA GLN A 684 10.92 -2.40 -20.05
C GLN A 684 10.33 -1.21 -19.28
N HIS A 685 11.04 -0.08 -19.28
CA HIS A 685 10.50 1.19 -18.81
C HIS A 685 9.17 1.53 -19.53
N PRO A 686 8.17 2.16 -18.88
CA PRO A 686 6.85 2.41 -19.50
C PRO A 686 6.87 3.21 -20.80
N GLN A 687 7.91 4.03 -21.01
CA GLN A 687 8.11 4.81 -22.24
C GLN A 687 8.90 4.06 -23.32
N VAL A 688 9.48 2.90 -23.00
CA VAL A 688 10.21 2.03 -23.94
C VAL A 688 9.24 1.04 -24.61
N ALA A 689 9.44 0.78 -25.90
CA ALA A 689 8.64 -0.16 -26.67
C ALA A 689 8.79 -1.59 -26.13
N LYS A 690 7.70 -2.36 -26.15
CA LYS A 690 7.75 -3.77 -25.73
C LYS A 690 8.47 -4.60 -26.79
N PHE A 691 9.23 -5.61 -26.35
CA PHE A 691 9.84 -6.57 -27.26
C PHE A 691 8.76 -7.36 -28.02
N ALA A 692 8.92 -7.48 -29.33
CA ALA A 692 8.07 -8.31 -30.17
C ALA A 692 8.59 -9.75 -30.18
N ALA A 693 7.69 -10.73 -30.21
CA ALA A 693 8.08 -12.13 -30.34
C ALA A 693 8.81 -12.36 -31.67
N ASN A 694 9.90 -13.13 -31.66
CA ASN A 694 10.72 -13.50 -32.82
C ASN A 694 11.37 -12.30 -33.57
N ARG A 695 11.69 -11.21 -32.87
CA ARG A 695 12.51 -10.10 -33.38
C ARG A 695 13.64 -9.76 -32.41
N ASP A 696 14.64 -9.04 -32.90
CA ASP A 696 15.72 -8.52 -32.08
C ASP A 696 15.18 -7.72 -30.90
N ARG A 697 15.78 -7.91 -29.73
CA ARG A 697 15.37 -7.24 -28.50
C ARG A 697 15.92 -5.81 -28.51
N VAL A 698 15.12 -4.89 -29.02
CA VAL A 698 15.50 -3.48 -29.19
C VAL A 698 14.88 -2.61 -28.08
N VAL A 699 15.73 -1.88 -27.37
CA VAL A 699 15.34 -0.82 -26.43
C VAL A 699 15.27 0.49 -27.20
N ALA A 700 14.06 1.00 -27.41
CA ALA A 700 13.79 2.30 -28.00
C ALA A 700 12.51 2.90 -27.40
N LEU A 701 12.37 4.22 -27.40
CA LEU A 701 11.15 4.87 -26.94
C LEU A 701 9.95 4.50 -27.84
N LYS A 702 8.76 4.36 -27.25
CA LYS A 702 7.49 4.08 -27.97
C LYS A 702 7.16 5.16 -29.00
N ASP A 703 7.53 6.39 -28.68
CA ASP A 703 7.41 7.53 -29.58
C ASP A 703 8.79 7.87 -30.14
N ALA A 704 9.00 7.55 -31.41
CA ALA A 704 10.27 7.75 -32.11
C ALA A 704 10.62 9.25 -32.31
N SER A 705 9.67 10.16 -32.07
CA SER A 705 9.92 11.61 -32.12
C SER A 705 10.55 12.15 -30.82
N ARG A 706 10.53 11.36 -29.74
CA ARG A 706 11.07 11.75 -28.43
C ARG A 706 12.52 11.29 -28.25
N SER A 707 13.25 11.99 -27.39
CA SER A 707 14.62 11.69 -27.00
C SER A 707 14.68 11.08 -25.61
N PHE A 708 15.68 10.24 -25.36
CA PHE A 708 16.08 9.84 -24.01
C PHE A 708 16.57 11.06 -23.20
N PRO A 709 16.44 11.05 -21.86
CA PRO A 709 16.93 12.14 -21.03
C PRO A 709 18.46 12.24 -21.10
N VAL A 710 18.97 13.47 -21.18
CA VAL A 710 20.41 13.77 -21.25
C VAL A 710 20.88 14.22 -19.87
N GLY A 711 22.06 13.77 -19.45
CA GLY A 711 22.70 14.12 -18.19
C GLY A 711 22.13 13.40 -16.96
N GLN A 712 21.14 12.52 -17.10
CA GLN A 712 20.60 11.71 -16.02
C GLN A 712 20.52 10.23 -16.43
N PRO A 713 20.97 9.28 -15.57
CA PRO A 713 20.82 7.86 -15.85
C PRO A 713 19.33 7.46 -15.80
N LEU A 714 18.89 6.68 -16.78
CA LEU A 714 17.53 6.15 -16.87
C LEU A 714 17.55 4.63 -16.88
N ALA A 715 16.85 4.00 -15.94
CA ALA A 715 16.61 2.55 -15.97
C ALA A 715 15.69 2.17 -17.14
N VAL A 716 16.29 1.69 -18.24
CA VAL A 716 15.56 1.40 -19.49
C VAL A 716 15.01 -0.02 -19.52
N LEU A 717 15.67 -0.97 -18.84
CA LEU A 717 15.33 -2.38 -18.84
C LEU A 717 15.66 -3.00 -17.47
N LYS A 718 14.79 -3.90 -17.01
CA LYS A 718 15.04 -4.78 -15.86
C LYS A 718 14.76 -6.22 -16.23
N TRP A 719 15.47 -7.17 -15.64
CA TRP A 719 15.20 -8.60 -15.79
C TRP A 719 15.21 -9.34 -14.47
N ARG A 720 14.51 -10.48 -14.46
CA ARG A 720 14.53 -11.44 -13.36
C ARG A 720 14.48 -12.85 -13.92
N TYR A 721 15.33 -13.71 -13.38
CA TYR A 721 15.27 -15.15 -13.49
C TYR A 721 15.06 -15.75 -12.09
N SER A 722 14.30 -16.83 -12.01
CA SER A 722 14.13 -17.64 -10.81
C SER A 722 13.91 -19.07 -11.27
N GLY A 723 14.78 -19.97 -10.82
CA GLY A 723 14.74 -21.37 -11.25
C GLY A 723 15.69 -22.25 -10.45
N LYS A 724 15.82 -23.49 -10.93
CA LYS A 724 16.63 -24.55 -10.30
C LYS A 724 17.56 -25.24 -11.31
N ASP A 725 17.85 -24.58 -12.41
CA ASP A 725 18.78 -25.11 -13.41
C ASP A 725 20.22 -24.85 -12.96
N GLU A 726 20.93 -25.94 -12.66
CA GLU A 726 22.32 -25.93 -12.20
C GLU A 726 23.29 -25.41 -13.26
N THR A 727 22.92 -25.43 -14.54
CA THR A 727 23.80 -24.94 -15.63
C THR A 727 24.04 -23.43 -15.59
N TYR A 728 23.32 -22.71 -14.73
CA TYR A 728 23.44 -21.26 -14.55
C TYR A 728 24.19 -20.85 -13.28
N VAL A 729 24.67 -21.81 -12.50
CA VAL A 729 25.55 -21.58 -11.36
C VAL A 729 26.87 -21.00 -11.90
N PRO A 730 27.35 -19.82 -11.45
CA PRO A 730 28.55 -19.23 -12.04
C PRO A 730 29.85 -19.89 -11.56
N LEU A 731 29.88 -20.39 -10.31
CA LEU A 731 31.07 -20.94 -9.67
C LEU A 731 30.69 -22.18 -8.84
N SER A 732 30.90 -23.39 -9.36
CA SER A 732 30.62 -24.61 -8.59
C SER A 732 31.59 -24.72 -7.41
N ILE A 733 31.09 -25.17 -6.25
CA ILE A 733 31.87 -25.36 -5.02
C ILE A 733 31.61 -26.77 -4.52
N ASN A 734 32.65 -27.59 -4.42
CA ASN A 734 32.58 -28.92 -3.85
C ASN A 734 33.40 -28.97 -2.56
N CYS A 735 32.76 -29.30 -1.43
CA CYS A 735 33.42 -29.36 -0.12
C CYS A 735 33.24 -30.75 0.49
N TRP A 736 34.34 -31.47 0.68
CA TRP A 736 34.40 -32.85 1.17
C TRP A 736 35.10 -32.94 2.53
N PRO A 737 34.37 -32.75 3.63
CA PRO A 737 34.87 -33.07 4.97
C PRO A 737 34.91 -34.59 5.22
N THR A 738 36.09 -35.10 5.54
CA THR A 738 36.34 -36.53 5.82
C THR A 738 36.83 -36.69 7.26
N PRO A 739 36.03 -37.28 8.16
CA PRO A 739 36.47 -37.57 9.53
C PRO A 739 37.59 -38.62 9.54
N SER A 740 38.66 -38.34 10.30
CA SER A 740 39.78 -39.24 10.54
C SER A 740 39.61 -39.94 11.89
N ASN A 741 40.13 -41.17 12.00
CA ASN A 741 39.93 -42.05 13.19
C ASN A 741 40.66 -41.57 14.46
N ASP A 742 41.40 -40.47 14.38
CA ASP A 742 42.16 -39.81 15.45
C ASP A 742 41.45 -38.58 16.04
N GLY A 743 40.22 -38.29 15.59
CA GLY A 743 39.40 -37.18 16.11
C GLY A 743 39.65 -35.85 15.40
N THR A 744 40.35 -35.84 14.26
CA THR A 744 40.40 -34.71 13.33
C THR A 744 39.48 -34.96 12.13
N CYS A 745 39.21 -33.91 11.37
CA CYS A 745 38.55 -33.98 10.08
C CYS A 745 39.42 -33.29 9.03
N ASP A 746 39.69 -34.02 7.95
CA ASP A 746 40.39 -33.52 6.77
C ASP A 746 39.36 -32.99 5.78
N VAL A 747 39.44 -31.71 5.42
CA VAL A 747 38.49 -31.03 4.54
C VAL A 747 39.20 -30.70 3.23
N ASN A 748 38.65 -31.19 2.12
CA ASN A 748 39.07 -30.82 0.77
C ASN A 748 37.97 -30.00 0.12
N ILE A 749 38.24 -28.74 -0.22
CA ILE A 749 37.31 -27.87 -0.93
C ILE A 749 37.92 -27.41 -2.25
N GLU A 750 37.12 -27.47 -3.30
CA GLU A 750 37.49 -27.04 -4.66
C GLU A 750 36.40 -26.13 -5.24
N TYR A 751 36.81 -25.24 -6.14
CA TYR A 751 35.89 -24.48 -6.99
C TYR A 751 36.20 -24.69 -8.47
N GLU A 752 35.18 -24.62 -9.32
CA GLU A 752 35.32 -24.54 -10.77
C GLU A 752 34.39 -23.46 -11.35
N LEU A 753 34.93 -22.62 -12.24
CA LEU A 753 34.18 -21.57 -12.93
C LEU A 753 33.37 -22.19 -14.07
N GLU A 754 32.06 -22.14 -13.95
CA GLU A 754 31.12 -22.67 -14.96
C GLU A 754 30.73 -21.59 -15.97
N ALA A 755 30.65 -20.32 -15.53
CA ALA A 755 30.31 -19.18 -16.38
C ALA A 755 31.57 -18.55 -17.00
N GLU A 756 32.15 -19.20 -18.02
CA GLU A 756 33.41 -18.78 -18.66
C GLU A 756 33.38 -17.36 -19.28
N HIS A 757 32.19 -16.79 -19.52
CA HIS A 757 32.03 -15.44 -20.07
C HIS A 757 32.07 -14.31 -19.01
N VAL A 758 32.25 -14.65 -17.73
CA VAL A 758 32.35 -13.70 -16.61
C VAL A 758 33.70 -13.89 -15.92
N SER A 759 34.31 -12.79 -15.48
CA SER A 759 35.48 -12.83 -14.60
C SER A 759 35.05 -12.48 -13.17
N LEU A 760 35.45 -13.27 -12.18
CA LEU A 760 35.12 -13.05 -10.77
C LEU A 760 36.33 -12.47 -10.04
N HIS A 761 36.16 -11.29 -9.45
CA HIS A 761 37.17 -10.61 -8.65
C HIS A 761 36.87 -10.71 -7.17
N ASP A 762 37.92 -10.63 -6.36
CA ASP A 762 37.82 -10.62 -4.89
C ASP A 762 36.99 -11.81 -4.38
N VAL A 763 37.22 -13.01 -4.94
CA VAL A 763 36.47 -14.21 -4.57
C VAL A 763 36.88 -14.63 -3.17
N VAL A 764 35.92 -14.71 -2.25
CA VAL A 764 36.12 -15.20 -0.89
C VAL A 764 35.16 -16.35 -0.62
N ILE A 765 35.71 -17.51 -0.31
CA ILE A 765 34.97 -18.72 0.10
C ILE A 765 35.21 -18.89 1.61
N SER A 766 34.17 -18.66 2.40
CA SER A 766 34.22 -18.73 3.87
C SER A 766 33.66 -20.07 4.34
N ILE A 767 34.52 -20.87 4.98
CA ILE A 767 34.19 -22.18 5.55
C ILE A 767 34.12 -22.06 7.08
N PRO A 768 32.95 -22.28 7.72
CA PRO A 768 32.85 -22.32 9.17
C PRO A 768 33.72 -23.41 9.80
N LEU A 769 34.24 -23.15 10.99
CA LEU A 769 35.10 -24.09 11.72
C LEU A 769 34.44 -24.55 13.03
N PRO A 770 34.77 -25.75 13.54
CA PRO A 770 34.30 -26.17 14.86
C PRO A 770 34.78 -25.27 16.00
N ASP A 771 33.91 -25.08 17.00
CA ASP A 771 34.20 -24.22 18.15
C ASP A 771 35.49 -24.63 18.86
N GLY A 772 36.42 -23.67 18.98
CA GLY A 772 37.69 -23.87 19.70
C GLY A 772 38.74 -24.73 18.99
N SER A 773 38.53 -25.10 17.72
CA SER A 773 39.56 -25.74 16.89
C SER A 773 40.11 -24.78 15.83
N TYR A 774 41.35 -25.01 15.40
CA TYR A 774 42.03 -24.19 14.41
C TYR A 774 42.56 -25.09 13.28
N PRO A 775 42.39 -24.70 12.01
CA PRO A 775 42.79 -25.51 10.88
C PRO A 775 44.30 -25.49 10.69
N THR A 776 44.84 -26.61 10.25
CA THR A 776 46.19 -26.74 9.70
C THR A 776 46.04 -26.92 8.21
N VAL A 777 46.28 -25.85 7.44
CA VAL A 777 46.19 -25.87 5.97
C VAL A 777 47.40 -26.61 5.39
N SER A 778 47.14 -27.63 4.57
CA SER A 778 48.17 -28.46 3.92
C SER A 778 48.49 -27.99 2.50
N SER A 779 47.47 -27.57 1.75
CA SER A 779 47.58 -27.14 0.35
C SER A 779 46.53 -26.06 0.05
N HIS A 780 46.88 -25.05 -0.75
CA HIS A 780 45.92 -24.02 -1.15
C HIS A 780 46.33 -23.33 -2.46
N THR A 781 45.34 -22.90 -3.24
CA THR A 781 45.50 -21.89 -4.30
C THR A 781 45.05 -20.52 -3.77
N GLY A 782 45.73 -19.41 -4.09
CA GLY A 782 45.39 -18.11 -3.50
C GLY A 782 45.83 -17.95 -2.03
N GLU A 783 45.18 -17.06 -1.29
CA GLU A 783 45.48 -16.76 0.11
C GLU A 783 44.36 -17.24 1.04
N TRP A 784 44.67 -17.48 2.31
CA TRP A 784 43.65 -17.79 3.31
C TRP A 784 43.91 -17.02 4.59
N SER A 785 42.85 -16.76 5.34
CA SER A 785 42.93 -16.12 6.65
C SER A 785 41.87 -16.68 7.58
N LEU A 786 42.11 -16.55 8.89
CA LEU A 786 41.10 -16.87 9.89
C LEU A 786 40.33 -15.62 10.25
N ASN A 787 39.00 -15.71 10.18
CA ASN A 787 38.12 -14.64 10.59
C ASN A 787 37.70 -14.82 12.05
N PRO A 788 38.21 -14.01 12.99
CA PRO A 788 37.94 -14.22 14.41
C PRO A 788 36.50 -13.89 14.81
N SER A 789 35.76 -13.16 13.97
CA SER A 789 34.41 -12.70 14.29
C SER A 789 33.34 -13.73 13.95
N SER A 790 33.51 -14.44 12.82
CA SER A 790 32.63 -15.51 12.36
C SER A 790 33.13 -16.91 12.73
N HIS A 791 34.37 -17.02 13.23
CA HIS A 791 35.08 -18.29 13.43
C HIS A 791 35.03 -19.17 12.17
N SER A 792 35.51 -18.59 11.06
CA SER A 792 35.60 -19.22 9.75
C SER A 792 37.02 -19.14 9.18
N LEU A 793 37.31 -20.07 8.26
CA LEU A 793 38.45 -20.03 7.37
C LEU A 793 38.02 -19.33 6.08
N ASP A 794 38.55 -18.13 5.84
CA ASP A 794 38.24 -17.32 4.66
C ASP A 794 39.31 -17.57 3.60
N TRP A 795 38.93 -18.26 2.52
CA TRP A 795 39.77 -18.57 1.37
C TRP A 795 39.58 -17.50 0.28
N SER A 796 40.64 -16.72 0.03
CA SER A 796 40.62 -15.55 -0.85
C SER A 796 41.38 -15.82 -2.16
N VAL A 797 40.70 -15.66 -3.28
CA VAL A 797 41.25 -15.76 -4.63
C VAL A 797 41.04 -14.44 -5.36
N PRO A 798 42.11 -13.71 -5.72
CA PRO A 798 41.98 -12.37 -6.29
C PRO A 798 41.21 -12.31 -7.63
N LEU A 799 41.39 -13.33 -8.48
CA LEU A 799 40.78 -13.40 -9.80
C LEU A 799 40.48 -14.86 -10.17
N VAL A 800 39.27 -15.12 -10.65
CA VAL A 800 38.86 -16.40 -11.25
C VAL A 800 38.27 -16.07 -12.63
N ASN A 801 38.83 -16.65 -13.69
CA ASN A 801 38.43 -16.39 -15.07
C ASN A 801 38.64 -17.66 -15.93
N ALA A 802 38.40 -17.57 -17.24
CA ALA A 802 38.56 -18.71 -18.15
C ALA A 802 39.99 -19.28 -18.25
N GLU A 803 41.03 -18.50 -17.91
CA GLU A 803 42.42 -18.97 -17.90
C GLU A 803 42.77 -19.69 -16.58
N GLU A 804 42.27 -19.18 -15.45
CA GLU A 804 42.44 -19.71 -14.10
C GLU A 804 41.09 -20.14 -13.50
N ARG A 805 40.50 -21.18 -14.10
CA ARG A 805 39.10 -21.56 -13.87
C ARG A 805 38.82 -22.38 -12.62
N SER A 806 39.84 -22.95 -11.97
CA SER A 806 39.64 -23.81 -10.79
C SER A 806 40.73 -23.62 -9.75
N GLY A 807 40.41 -24.01 -8.51
CA GLY A 807 41.33 -23.96 -7.38
C GLY A 807 40.91 -24.92 -6.29
N SER A 808 41.82 -25.19 -5.36
CA SER A 808 41.55 -26.08 -4.22
C SER A 808 42.23 -25.60 -2.93
N LEU A 809 41.64 -25.98 -1.82
CA LEU A 809 42.13 -25.76 -0.46
C LEU A 809 41.92 -27.03 0.35
N GLU A 810 42.99 -27.50 0.98
CA GLU A 810 43.01 -28.67 1.85
C GLU A 810 43.49 -28.28 3.23
N PHE A 811 42.74 -28.66 4.26
CA PHE A 811 43.13 -28.43 5.65
C PHE A 811 42.63 -29.53 6.58
N SER A 812 43.30 -29.68 7.73
CA SER A 812 42.90 -30.60 8.79
C SER A 812 42.55 -29.82 10.06
N VAL A 813 41.48 -30.19 10.76
CA VAL A 813 41.05 -29.49 11.98
C VAL A 813 40.49 -30.48 13.01
N GLY A 814 40.58 -30.15 14.29
CA GLY A 814 40.00 -30.98 15.36
C GLY A 814 38.46 -30.95 15.34
N GLY A 815 37.84 -32.13 15.44
CA GLY A 815 36.39 -32.34 15.35
C GLY A 815 36.03 -33.49 14.41
N ASP A 816 34.93 -34.18 14.67
CA ASP A 816 34.48 -35.36 13.92
C ASP A 816 33.11 -35.20 13.25
N ASP A 817 32.49 -34.02 13.36
CA ASP A 817 31.19 -33.69 12.75
C ASP A 817 31.36 -32.95 11.41
N PRO A 818 31.12 -33.60 10.25
CA PRO A 818 31.20 -32.97 8.93
C PRO A 818 30.19 -31.83 8.73
N GLY A 819 29.10 -31.80 9.50
CA GLY A 819 28.04 -30.81 9.35
C GLY A 819 28.46 -29.39 9.74
N VAL A 820 29.52 -29.24 10.54
CA VAL A 820 29.98 -27.97 11.09
C VAL A 820 30.65 -27.08 10.03
N PHE A 821 31.13 -27.67 8.93
CA PHE A 821 31.76 -26.94 7.81
C PHE A 821 30.76 -26.25 6.88
N PHE A 822 29.47 -26.34 7.18
CA PHE A 822 28.39 -25.77 6.38
C PHE A 822 27.54 -24.79 7.22
N PRO A 823 27.01 -23.71 6.63
CA PRO A 823 27.07 -23.40 5.20
C PRO A 823 28.42 -22.81 4.76
N VAL A 824 28.93 -23.27 3.62
CA VAL A 824 30.05 -22.59 2.95
C VAL A 824 29.48 -21.38 2.24
N SER A 825 30.01 -20.19 2.54
CA SER A 825 29.53 -18.93 1.95
C SER A 825 30.52 -18.42 0.91
N VAL A 826 30.03 -17.92 -0.22
CA VAL A 826 30.86 -17.35 -1.29
C VAL A 826 30.50 -15.89 -1.49
N SER A 827 31.49 -15.04 -1.68
CA SER A 827 31.30 -13.66 -2.13
C SER A 827 32.31 -13.33 -3.21
N PHE A 828 31.89 -12.53 -4.19
CA PHE A 828 32.77 -12.02 -5.25
C PHE A 828 32.14 -10.76 -5.87
N VAL A 829 32.93 -10.05 -6.68
CA VAL A 829 32.45 -9.02 -7.59
C VAL A 829 32.73 -9.48 -9.02
N GLY A 830 31.68 -9.70 -9.81
CA GLY A 830 31.82 -10.19 -11.19
C GLY A 830 31.91 -9.06 -12.21
N GLU A 831 32.79 -9.23 -13.20
CA GLU A 831 32.86 -8.43 -14.41
C GLU A 831 32.07 -9.11 -15.54
N GLY A 832 31.02 -8.46 -16.03
CA GLY A 832 30.12 -9.01 -17.06
C GLY A 832 28.68 -9.19 -16.59
N SER A 833 27.93 -10.08 -17.25
CA SER A 833 26.55 -10.47 -16.89
C SER A 833 26.42 -11.99 -16.93
N ILE A 834 25.97 -12.57 -15.83
CA ILE A 834 25.65 -14.00 -15.71
C ILE A 834 24.47 -14.34 -16.62
N ALA A 835 23.47 -13.45 -16.77
CA ALA A 835 22.34 -13.65 -17.69
C ALA A 835 22.72 -13.50 -19.18
N GLY A 836 23.92 -12.99 -19.47
CA GLY A 836 24.37 -12.65 -20.82
C GLY A 836 23.62 -11.46 -21.43
N VAL A 837 23.15 -10.51 -20.61
CA VAL A 837 22.43 -9.32 -21.08
C VAL A 837 23.44 -8.20 -21.36
N HIS A 838 23.81 -8.06 -22.62
CA HIS A 838 24.76 -7.06 -23.12
C HIS A 838 24.24 -6.36 -24.38
N LEU A 839 24.86 -5.24 -24.77
CA LEU A 839 24.57 -4.56 -26.03
C LEU A 839 25.33 -5.17 -27.21
N ALA A 840 24.61 -5.44 -28.30
CA ALA A 840 25.23 -5.77 -29.59
C ALA A 840 25.56 -4.52 -30.41
N SER A 841 24.64 -3.54 -30.43
CA SER A 841 24.86 -2.28 -31.15
C SER A 841 23.97 -1.15 -30.63
N VAL A 842 24.42 0.08 -30.83
CA VAL A 842 23.63 1.30 -30.60
C VAL A 842 23.61 2.06 -31.92
N ALA A 843 22.43 2.48 -32.37
CA ALA A 843 22.29 3.23 -33.61
C ALA A 843 21.30 4.39 -33.47
N ARG A 844 21.51 5.47 -34.24
CA ARG A 844 20.59 6.60 -34.26
C ARG A 844 19.28 6.23 -34.96
N ILE A 845 18.16 6.75 -34.47
CA ILE A 845 16.85 6.50 -35.09
C ILE A 845 16.71 7.24 -36.42
N ASP A 846 17.31 8.43 -36.55
CA ASP A 846 17.08 9.32 -37.68
C ASP A 846 17.73 8.85 -38.99
N ASN A 847 18.96 8.33 -38.92
CA ASN A 847 19.74 7.92 -40.10
C ASN A 847 20.23 6.46 -40.04
N GLY A 848 20.07 5.77 -38.90
CA GLY A 848 20.51 4.39 -38.73
C GLY A 848 22.01 4.20 -38.58
N GLU A 849 22.79 5.28 -38.40
CA GLU A 849 24.24 5.19 -38.18
C GLU A 849 24.56 4.60 -36.81
N ASP A 850 25.58 3.75 -36.76
CA ASP A 850 26.10 3.15 -35.53
C ASP A 850 26.80 4.21 -34.67
N VAL A 851 26.59 4.12 -33.36
CA VAL A 851 27.10 5.05 -32.35
C VAL A 851 28.04 4.31 -31.43
N THR A 852 29.22 4.87 -31.20
CA THR A 852 30.16 4.35 -30.21
C THR A 852 29.56 4.47 -28.81
N PHE A 853 29.59 3.38 -28.06
CA PHE A 853 29.09 3.32 -26.70
C PHE A 853 30.10 2.64 -25.79
N SER A 854 29.89 2.77 -24.48
CA SER A 854 30.61 2.03 -23.44
C SER A 854 29.61 1.28 -22.59
N GLU A 855 29.99 0.11 -22.10
CA GLU A 855 29.18 -0.73 -21.24
C GLU A 855 29.99 -1.07 -19.98
N ASP A 856 29.39 -0.85 -18.82
CA ASP A 856 29.93 -1.20 -17.51
C ASP A 856 29.01 -2.23 -16.87
N ALA A 857 29.38 -3.51 -16.97
CA ALA A 857 28.59 -4.65 -16.52
C ALA A 857 29.20 -5.27 -15.28
N THR A 858 28.42 -5.33 -14.20
CA THR A 858 28.87 -5.82 -12.88
C THR A 858 27.88 -6.79 -12.27
N VAL A 859 28.40 -7.77 -11.53
CA VAL A 859 27.62 -8.77 -10.78
C VAL A 859 27.97 -8.67 -9.30
N ALA A 860 26.96 -8.54 -8.45
CA ALA A 860 27.09 -8.55 -7.00
C ALA A 860 26.39 -9.77 -6.40
N VAL A 861 26.99 -10.34 -5.36
CA VAL A 861 26.41 -11.45 -4.61
C VAL A 861 25.55 -10.90 -3.46
N GLU A 862 24.26 -11.25 -3.44
CA GLU A 862 23.40 -10.98 -2.27
C GLU A 862 23.45 -12.14 -1.28
N ASN A 863 23.44 -13.37 -1.78
CA ASN A 863 23.58 -14.59 -1.00
C ASN A 863 24.12 -15.71 -1.90
N TYR A 864 25.17 -16.41 -1.48
CA TYR A 864 25.71 -17.57 -2.18
C TYR A 864 26.18 -18.57 -1.15
N THR A 865 25.42 -19.64 -0.95
CA THR A 865 25.71 -20.62 0.10
C THR A 865 25.60 -22.05 -0.40
N VAL A 866 26.50 -22.91 0.06
CA VAL A 866 26.39 -24.37 -0.03
C VAL A 866 25.94 -24.88 1.34
N VAL A 867 24.76 -25.48 1.42
CA VAL A 867 24.04 -25.84 2.68
C VAL A 867 23.85 -27.32 2.88
#